data_AF-B0MJI2-F1
#
_entry.id   AF-B0MJI2-F1
#
_cell.length_a   1.000
_cell.length_b   1.000
_cell.length_c   1.000
_cell.angle_alpha   90.00
_cell.angle_beta   90.00
_cell.angle_gamma   90.00
#
_symmetry.space_group_name_H-M   'P 1'
#
loop_
_entity.id
_entity.type
_entity.pdbx_description
1 polymer ?
#
loop_
_entity_poly.entity_id
_entity_poly.type
_entity_poly.pdbx_seq_one_letter_code
_entity_poly.pdbx_strand_id
1 'polypeptide(L)'
;MRRKWLENPGGGISEIQTLAPETEQETTEEKGTEAASTETPKIKGTETTERQETGSTQRKAKKPVKKKMLSENGQTLLDVSQGDIRITENGATGGGLSQNETSLNPKGYWITGTTTSNNIEVLEGVETDITLDNVSITIGEVDTTTSKWDCINVSHADVTITLVGENRLICNSGSSADGFSGSTGAALAKDGMDGTLTIQCENAGIEGHRCNSSCGSLLAEGNPDIWHVGAIGSTLRNIADKKNCGFSNLTIKGGNIEAYAGLHTAGIGSACVSERGGGGYTSNIRISGGNIKATGTDKGSGIGSGYGNTVDGIYISGGYVEARGGANAPGIGASYGGGNMDTKNIQVSGGDTVVVAIGDEATSMPGIGSAGGNDKVSNVTAAPDFGYQGYIQDGTSLTDYTFVDGTPFQENTAIEVGKFYTKVYFGPFRDTNQIEKDTKEQIGANHVISKTGGEAFTKEQLKGLTKVTGKQENGTDFSMDDLRFEFPEQIEAINKAKAEKKLGEYPLVFTTPNGTKTTVKVCLKAEGTDAAKVDPEHLEVTIGANSFSKETGGLTLTADDVRTLSSVQGKDAEGTTYKDEHLIPNEKELKAINDAKTAGKAGKFELTFTSPDKKSVKITVSLHGEYDKIVQDADSGEMIKAKHIISKTSGAPFTKEQLKELSRVKAVTGDDSVIETDLITFPKQEQIEKLNEAKASKKTGEFELTFAAPDGTEATVTVYLTEEGLDGAAQGSGKPSCGADSVSHPTGGNSFGEEELTELCRARGKDENGDNAILKIDEEQLRKLNEAKAAGKTGTFDVTFTMEDGPRVKVAVALTGEHTVTFDTDGGQDAPGAQTVTGGKEASQPEEPKKAGYLFEGWYYTDAEGNEVKWDFNTLVHENLTLKAKWKKKAEGTTSKEETTTAAKKPKKEKEKKPKKKSKTSWNYREVAERRARKKTGEGWGTAEEGTAQTGEESKVMWIICFMAGAAGVMTGVARRRKQR
;
A
#
# COMPACT_ATOMS: atom_id res chain seq x y z
N MET A 1 6.79 -32.64 22.61
CA MET A 1 6.78 -34.06 23.07
C MET A 1 6.85 -34.09 24.61
N ARG A 2 6.89 -35.26 25.26
CA ARG A 2 6.75 -35.38 26.74
C ARG A 2 7.99 -34.92 27.52
N ARG A 3 7.75 -34.36 28.73
CA ARG A 3 8.74 -33.95 29.72
C ARG A 3 9.63 -35.11 30.20
N LYS A 4 10.86 -34.79 30.58
CA LYS A 4 11.56 -35.45 31.70
C LYS A 4 12.40 -34.40 32.44
N TRP A 5 12.04 -34.09 33.68
CA TRP A 5 12.88 -33.33 34.60
C TRP A 5 13.79 -34.30 35.35
N LEU A 6 14.96 -33.83 35.76
CA LEU A 6 15.83 -34.45 36.76
C LEU A 6 16.40 -33.34 37.63
N GLU A 7 16.24 -33.48 38.94
CA GLU A 7 16.74 -32.54 39.94
C GLU A 7 18.21 -32.85 40.24
N ASN A 8 19.06 -31.82 40.34
CA ASN A 8 20.36 -31.87 41.01
C ASN A 8 20.85 -30.44 41.29
N PRO A 9 21.07 -30.04 42.57
CA PRO A 9 21.65 -28.75 42.91
C PRO A 9 23.18 -28.81 42.99
N GLY A 10 23.86 -27.83 42.40
CA GLY A 10 25.32 -27.64 42.50
C GLY A 10 26.13 -28.48 41.49
N GLY A 11 26.94 -27.81 40.67
CA GLY A 11 27.73 -28.48 39.62
C GLY A 11 28.59 -27.56 38.75
N GLY A 12 28.98 -26.38 39.24
CA GLY A 12 29.87 -25.46 38.51
C GLY A 12 31.33 -25.88 38.60
N ILE A 13 31.78 -26.75 37.69
CA ILE A 13 33.21 -27.05 37.47
C ILE A 13 33.42 -27.35 35.98
N SER A 14 34.11 -26.45 35.27
CA SER A 14 34.55 -26.66 33.88
C SER A 14 35.80 -27.54 33.83
N GLU A 15 35.97 -28.32 32.76
CA GLU A 15 37.08 -29.29 32.68
C GLU A 15 38.39 -28.65 32.19
N ILE A 16 39.45 -28.80 32.99
CA ILE A 16 40.75 -28.14 32.76
C ILE A 16 41.48 -28.75 31.56
N GLN A 17 41.63 -27.99 30.47
CA GLN A 17 42.51 -28.36 29.35
C GLN A 17 43.94 -27.83 29.52
N THR A 18 44.94 -28.61 29.09
CA THR A 18 46.37 -28.23 29.18
C THR A 18 47.15 -28.51 27.89
N LEU A 19 46.97 -27.66 26.86
CA LEU A 19 47.66 -27.79 25.56
C LEU A 19 49.14 -27.32 25.60
N ALA A 20 49.89 -27.61 24.54
CA ALA A 20 51.34 -27.36 24.43
C ALA A 20 51.61 -26.19 23.44
N PRO A 21 52.77 -25.52 23.50
CA PRO A 21 52.98 -24.28 22.74
C PRO A 21 53.21 -24.54 21.25
N GLU A 22 52.62 -23.69 20.41
CA GLU A 22 52.96 -23.58 18.99
C GLU A 22 54.07 -22.53 18.77
N THR A 23 54.73 -22.61 17.61
CA THR A 23 55.83 -21.72 17.20
C THR A 23 55.36 -20.63 16.26
N GLU A 24 55.96 -19.46 16.35
CA GLU A 24 55.78 -18.35 15.40
C GLU A 24 56.20 -18.77 13.97
N GLN A 25 55.38 -18.46 12.95
CA GLN A 25 55.82 -17.59 11.84
C GLN A 25 54.68 -17.22 10.85
N GLU A 26 54.65 -15.93 10.52
CA GLU A 26 54.43 -15.28 9.21
C GLU A 26 53.46 -15.85 8.15
N THR A 27 52.47 -15.01 7.81
CA THR A 27 51.96 -14.66 6.46
C THR A 27 51.69 -15.74 5.41
N THR A 28 50.42 -15.84 5.00
CA THR A 28 50.00 -16.54 3.78
C THR A 28 50.03 -15.65 2.53
N GLU A 29 50.65 -16.12 1.46
CA GLU A 29 50.40 -15.68 0.08
C GLU A 29 50.12 -16.93 -0.80
N GLU A 30 49.40 -16.78 -1.94
CA GLU A 30 48.87 -17.93 -2.69
C GLU A 30 49.90 -18.66 -3.59
N LYS A 31 49.88 -20.00 -3.61
CA LYS A 31 49.53 -20.87 -4.78
C LYS A 31 50.12 -22.29 -4.72
N GLY A 32 49.45 -23.22 -5.41
CA GLY A 32 50.17 -24.21 -6.25
C GLY A 32 50.11 -25.69 -5.85
N THR A 33 49.11 -26.39 -6.40
CA THR A 33 49.24 -27.71 -7.09
C THR A 33 50.02 -28.90 -6.48
N GLU A 34 49.27 -30.00 -6.34
CA GLU A 34 49.62 -31.39 -6.73
C GLU A 34 50.58 -32.29 -5.91
N ALA A 35 49.96 -33.40 -5.45
CA ALA A 35 50.37 -34.80 -5.67
C ALA A 35 51.46 -35.49 -4.80
N ALA A 36 50.93 -36.35 -3.91
CA ALA A 36 51.22 -37.79 -3.79
C ALA A 36 52.54 -38.33 -3.18
N SER A 37 52.36 -39.25 -2.21
CA SER A 37 53.20 -40.43 -1.92
C SER A 37 54.60 -40.18 -1.30
N THR A 38 55.23 -41.06 -0.50
CA THR A 38 54.82 -42.31 0.20
C THR A 38 55.80 -42.59 1.36
N GLU A 39 55.44 -43.53 2.26
CA GLU A 39 56.34 -44.43 3.01
C GLU A 39 57.42 -43.89 4.00
N THR A 40 57.15 -44.14 5.29
CA THR A 40 58.08 -44.65 6.35
C THR A 40 58.94 -45.87 5.92
N PRO A 41 59.99 -46.39 6.65
CA PRO A 41 60.32 -46.20 8.10
C PRO A 41 61.83 -46.28 8.57
N LYS A 42 62.06 -46.09 9.90
CA LYS A 42 62.94 -46.89 10.85
C LYS A 42 64.51 -46.92 10.82
N ILE A 43 65.08 -46.46 11.96
CA ILE A 43 65.95 -47.22 12.95
C ILE A 43 67.50 -47.33 12.82
N LYS A 44 68.18 -46.83 13.88
CA LYS A 44 69.45 -47.23 14.61
C LYS A 44 70.85 -47.35 13.94
N GLY A 45 71.84 -46.82 14.68
CA GLY A 45 73.29 -47.16 14.67
C GLY A 45 74.18 -45.91 14.66
N THR A 46 75.03 -45.53 15.63
CA THR A 46 76.29 -46.14 16.18
C THR A 46 77.30 -46.55 15.10
N GLU A 47 78.57 -46.12 15.09
CA GLU A 47 79.40 -45.50 16.14
C GLU A 47 80.69 -44.84 15.57
N THR A 48 81.28 -43.83 16.25
CA THR A 48 82.67 -43.25 16.07
C THR A 48 83.03 -42.63 14.68
N THR A 49 83.94 -41.65 14.46
CA THR A 49 84.83 -40.71 15.20
C THR A 49 85.26 -39.59 14.18
N GLU A 50 86.00 -38.48 14.44
CA GLU A 50 86.71 -37.85 15.57
C GLU A 50 86.78 -36.30 15.30
N ARG A 51 87.14 -35.47 16.32
CA ARG A 51 87.72 -34.09 16.22
C ARG A 51 86.90 -32.95 15.57
N GLN A 52 87.06 -31.66 15.94
CA GLN A 52 87.81 -30.98 17.01
C GLN A 52 87.13 -29.64 17.35
N GLU A 53 87.21 -29.17 18.61
CA GLU A 53 87.07 -27.75 19.04
C GLU A 53 85.71 -27.01 18.79
N THR A 54 85.23 -26.04 19.59
CA THR A 54 85.69 -25.38 20.84
C THR A 54 84.51 -25.21 21.82
N GLY A 55 84.77 -24.70 23.04
CA GLY A 55 83.78 -23.94 23.82
C GLY A 55 83.20 -24.65 25.05
N SER A 56 83.46 -24.09 26.25
CA SER A 56 82.85 -24.56 27.51
C SER A 56 82.27 -23.41 28.33
N THR A 57 80.93 -23.30 28.35
CA THR A 57 80.17 -22.49 29.30
C THR A 57 79.15 -23.39 30.00
N GLN A 58 79.15 -23.38 31.33
CA GLN A 58 78.36 -24.32 32.12
C GLN A 58 76.87 -24.01 32.06
N ARG A 59 76.07 -24.95 31.54
CA ARG A 59 74.60 -24.90 31.64
C ARG A 59 74.16 -25.10 33.10
N LYS A 60 73.52 -24.10 33.70
CA LYS A 60 72.58 -24.33 34.82
C LYS A 60 71.22 -24.72 34.24
N ALA A 61 70.52 -25.65 34.90
CA ALA A 61 69.25 -26.17 34.43
C ALA A 61 68.12 -25.12 34.52
N LYS A 62 67.29 -25.02 33.48
CA LYS A 62 65.99 -24.34 33.57
C LYS A 62 65.03 -25.23 34.37
N LYS A 63 64.28 -24.65 35.32
CA LYS A 63 63.12 -25.30 35.95
C LYS A 63 61.99 -25.47 34.92
N PRO A 64 61.11 -26.47 35.06
CA PRO A 64 59.91 -26.56 34.24
C PRO A 64 58.99 -25.36 34.52
N VAL A 65 58.52 -24.71 33.45
CA VAL A 65 57.49 -23.67 33.52
C VAL A 65 56.13 -24.35 33.68
N LYS A 66 55.32 -23.92 34.65
CA LYS A 66 53.93 -24.38 34.79
C LYS A 66 53.10 -23.77 33.65
N LYS A 67 52.20 -24.55 33.06
CA LYS A 67 51.29 -24.04 32.02
C LYS A 67 50.31 -23.03 32.63
N LYS A 68 50.01 -21.98 31.86
CA LYS A 68 48.87 -21.08 32.09
C LYS A 68 47.57 -21.89 32.06
N MET A 69 46.63 -21.61 32.95
CA MET A 69 45.30 -22.21 32.95
C MET A 69 44.34 -21.29 32.18
N LEU A 70 43.52 -21.91 31.32
CA LEU A 70 42.52 -21.24 30.50
C LEU A 70 41.14 -21.84 30.77
N SER A 71 40.11 -21.02 30.65
CA SER A 71 38.72 -21.46 30.58
C SER A 71 38.41 -22.07 29.21
N GLU A 72 37.25 -22.71 29.07
CA GLU A 72 36.84 -23.40 27.82
C GLU A 72 36.72 -22.44 26.62
N ASN A 73 36.42 -21.16 26.85
CA ASN A 73 36.41 -20.10 25.83
C ASN A 73 37.79 -19.42 25.58
N GLY A 74 38.86 -19.90 26.22
CA GLY A 74 40.24 -19.41 26.03
C GLY A 74 40.65 -18.20 26.86
N GLN A 75 39.81 -17.71 27.76
CA GLN A 75 40.15 -16.63 28.69
C GLN A 75 41.16 -17.12 29.74
N THR A 76 41.94 -16.20 30.31
CA THR A 76 42.86 -16.55 31.40
C THR A 76 42.06 -16.78 32.68
N LEU A 77 42.18 -17.95 33.30
CA LEU A 77 41.57 -18.20 34.60
C LEU A 77 42.34 -17.47 35.71
N LEU A 78 41.63 -16.68 36.50
CA LEU A 78 42.12 -15.96 37.68
C LEU A 78 41.18 -16.19 38.88
N ASP A 79 41.76 -16.19 40.08
CA ASP A 79 41.04 -16.29 41.35
C ASP A 79 41.45 -15.13 42.26
N VAL A 80 40.51 -14.21 42.54
CA VAL A 80 40.74 -13.01 43.34
C VAL A 80 40.93 -13.31 44.84
N SER A 81 40.63 -14.54 45.29
CA SER A 81 41.01 -15.01 46.63
C SER A 81 42.52 -15.24 46.77
N GLN A 82 43.21 -15.55 45.66
CA GLN A 82 44.64 -15.89 45.64
C GLN A 82 45.58 -14.67 45.51
N GLY A 83 45.02 -13.45 45.48
CA GLY A 83 45.75 -12.19 45.46
C GLY A 83 45.02 -11.13 44.61
N ASP A 84 45.57 -9.93 44.59
CA ASP A 84 45.10 -8.85 43.70
C ASP A 84 45.18 -9.28 42.25
N ILE A 85 44.28 -8.76 41.41
CA ILE A 85 44.31 -8.94 39.97
C ILE A 85 44.64 -7.59 39.35
N ARG A 86 45.78 -7.50 38.66
CA ARG A 86 46.20 -6.31 37.91
C ARG A 86 46.37 -6.65 36.44
N ILE A 87 45.51 -6.08 35.59
CA ILE A 87 45.54 -6.25 34.13
C ILE A 87 46.18 -5.01 33.51
N THR A 88 47.15 -5.23 32.64
CA THR A 88 48.01 -4.20 32.01
C THR A 88 48.13 -4.48 30.51
N GLU A 89 48.69 -3.58 29.72
CA GLU A 89 49.04 -3.84 28.30
C GLU A 89 49.92 -5.11 28.13
N ASN A 90 50.72 -5.43 29.16
CA ASN A 90 51.58 -6.60 29.24
C ASN A 90 50.86 -7.83 29.84
N GLY A 91 49.53 -7.81 29.91
CA GLY A 91 48.68 -8.85 30.47
C GLY A 91 48.49 -8.75 31.98
N ALA A 92 47.92 -9.83 32.55
CA ALA A 92 47.56 -9.93 33.95
C ALA A 92 48.70 -10.36 34.87
N THR A 93 48.60 -9.91 36.11
CA THR A 93 49.49 -10.23 37.23
C THR A 93 48.66 -10.53 38.48
N GLY A 94 49.16 -11.41 39.35
CA GLY A 94 48.44 -11.85 40.55
C GLY A 94 47.33 -12.87 40.26
N GLY A 95 46.20 -12.80 40.98
CA GLY A 95 45.05 -13.70 40.76
C GLY A 95 45.32 -15.21 40.78
N GLY A 96 46.33 -15.67 41.52
CA GLY A 96 46.77 -17.07 41.55
C GLY A 96 47.69 -17.51 40.39
N LEU A 97 48.05 -16.61 39.47
CA LEU A 97 48.97 -16.92 38.37
C LEU A 97 50.34 -17.40 38.88
N SER A 98 50.83 -18.51 38.31
CA SER A 98 52.14 -19.06 38.70
C SER A 98 53.34 -18.26 38.19
N GLN A 99 53.12 -17.44 37.16
CA GLN A 99 54.01 -16.40 36.62
C GLN A 99 53.11 -15.32 36.01
N ASN A 100 53.51 -14.05 36.09
CA ASN A 100 52.83 -12.95 35.39
C ASN A 100 52.78 -13.22 33.88
N GLU A 101 51.74 -12.70 33.22
CA GLU A 101 51.70 -12.64 31.75
C GLU A 101 52.75 -11.65 31.19
N THR A 102 52.96 -11.71 29.88
CA THR A 102 53.86 -10.80 29.13
C THR A 102 53.17 -10.14 27.93
N SER A 103 51.86 -10.34 27.79
CA SER A 103 50.97 -9.77 26.77
C SER A 103 49.53 -9.99 27.24
N LEU A 104 48.61 -9.07 26.90
CA LEU A 104 47.17 -9.28 27.08
C LEU A 104 46.70 -10.61 26.48
N ASN A 105 45.71 -11.24 27.11
CA ASN A 105 44.97 -12.33 26.48
C ASN A 105 43.92 -11.71 25.51
N PRO A 106 43.95 -12.00 24.20
CA PRO A 106 42.97 -11.48 23.23
C PRO A 106 41.57 -12.09 23.37
N LYS A 107 41.33 -12.94 24.37
CA LYS A 107 39.99 -13.34 24.84
C LYS A 107 39.61 -12.71 26.19
N GLY A 108 40.55 -12.05 26.87
CA GLY A 108 40.34 -11.52 28.21
C GLY A 108 40.46 -12.55 29.33
N TYR A 109 39.73 -12.31 30.42
CA TYR A 109 39.99 -12.90 31.74
C TYR A 109 38.72 -13.49 32.37
N TRP A 110 38.77 -14.75 32.80
CA TRP A 110 37.69 -15.41 33.54
C TRP A 110 38.06 -15.39 35.03
N ILE A 111 37.36 -14.55 35.79
CA ILE A 111 37.68 -14.26 37.18
C ILE A 111 36.65 -14.92 38.10
N THR A 112 37.15 -15.55 39.15
CA THR A 112 36.38 -16.23 40.19
C THR A 112 36.84 -15.81 41.59
N GLY A 113 36.12 -16.24 42.64
CA GLY A 113 36.64 -16.27 44.00
C GLY A 113 35.98 -15.29 44.98
N THR A 114 36.26 -15.47 46.26
CA THR A 114 35.75 -14.63 47.35
C THR A 114 36.90 -14.05 48.18
N THR A 115 36.86 -12.75 48.49
CA THR A 115 37.93 -12.05 49.23
C THR A 115 37.43 -10.83 50.01
N THR A 116 38.15 -10.50 51.09
CA THR A 116 37.98 -9.24 51.84
C THR A 116 39.27 -8.43 51.93
N SER A 117 40.29 -8.75 51.12
CA SER A 117 41.64 -8.16 51.21
C SER A 117 42.27 -7.82 49.87
N ASN A 118 41.64 -8.20 48.76
CA ASN A 118 42.19 -8.10 47.41
C ASN A 118 41.18 -7.44 46.48
N ASN A 119 41.67 -6.77 45.43
CA ASN A 119 40.82 -6.11 44.43
C ASN A 119 41.22 -6.46 42.99
N ILE A 120 40.39 -6.02 42.04
CA ILE A 120 40.65 -6.09 40.60
C ILE A 120 40.94 -4.67 40.08
N GLU A 121 42.00 -4.52 39.29
CA GLU A 121 42.44 -3.24 38.74
C GLU A 121 42.84 -3.44 37.27
N VAL A 122 42.11 -2.80 36.36
CA VAL A 122 42.46 -2.70 34.93
C VAL A 122 43.08 -1.32 34.73
N LEU A 123 44.34 -1.29 34.27
CA LEU A 123 45.07 -0.04 34.10
C LEU A 123 44.62 0.75 32.87
N GLU A 124 44.89 2.06 32.91
CA GLU A 124 44.74 2.99 31.80
C GLU A 124 45.25 2.44 30.46
N GLY A 125 44.48 2.66 29.39
CA GLY A 125 44.84 2.27 28.02
C GLY A 125 44.62 0.80 27.68
N VAL A 126 44.19 -0.03 28.63
CA VAL A 126 43.86 -1.45 28.38
C VAL A 126 42.46 -1.60 27.79
N GLU A 127 42.39 -2.27 26.64
CA GLU A 127 41.14 -2.86 26.10
C GLU A 127 41.06 -4.33 26.52
N THR A 128 40.01 -4.77 27.22
CA THR A 128 39.87 -6.19 27.62
C THR A 128 38.46 -6.65 27.99
N ASP A 129 38.17 -7.93 27.73
CA ASP A 129 36.99 -8.63 28.24
C ASP A 129 37.26 -9.24 29.63
N ILE A 130 36.28 -9.19 30.51
CA ILE A 130 36.29 -9.86 31.82
C ILE A 130 34.99 -10.65 31.98
N THR A 131 35.07 -11.93 32.31
CA THR A 131 33.95 -12.70 32.86
C THR A 131 34.07 -12.71 34.38
N LEU A 132 33.03 -12.26 35.08
CA LEU A 132 32.89 -12.43 36.53
C LEU A 132 31.98 -13.64 36.78
N ASP A 133 32.54 -14.69 37.37
CA ASP A 133 31.88 -15.95 37.66
C ASP A 133 31.87 -16.18 39.18
N ASN A 134 30.70 -15.91 39.80
CA ASN A 134 30.47 -16.03 41.24
C ASN A 134 31.52 -15.28 42.11
N VAL A 135 31.93 -14.09 41.66
CA VAL A 135 32.94 -13.23 42.32
C VAL A 135 32.32 -12.46 43.48
N SER A 136 32.92 -12.57 44.67
CA SER A 136 32.47 -11.85 45.87
C SER A 136 33.63 -11.09 46.54
N ILE A 137 33.65 -9.77 46.37
CA ILE A 137 34.69 -8.88 46.91
C ILE A 137 34.07 -7.95 47.94
N THR A 138 34.71 -7.80 49.10
CA THR A 138 34.34 -6.82 50.11
C THR A 138 35.55 -5.99 50.54
N ILE A 139 35.58 -4.72 50.17
CA ILE A 139 36.62 -3.77 50.60
C ILE A 139 36.17 -3.07 51.88
N GLY A 140 37.08 -3.00 52.86
CA GLY A 140 36.84 -2.39 54.17
C GLY A 140 36.90 -0.86 54.16
N GLU A 141 37.03 -0.29 55.37
CA GLU A 141 37.28 1.14 55.59
C GLU A 141 38.58 1.61 54.90
N VAL A 142 38.72 2.93 54.71
CA VAL A 142 39.85 3.54 53.97
C VAL A 142 41.19 3.32 54.69
N ASP A 143 41.95 2.33 54.24
CA ASP A 143 43.36 2.18 54.61
C ASP A 143 44.24 3.04 53.70
N THR A 144 44.79 4.12 54.27
CA THR A 144 45.70 5.07 53.58
C THR A 144 47.13 4.54 53.41
N THR A 145 47.45 3.36 53.94
CA THR A 145 48.70 2.63 53.67
C THR A 145 48.59 1.73 52.44
N THR A 146 47.39 1.57 51.87
CA THR A 146 47.13 0.82 50.64
C THR A 146 46.56 1.72 49.54
N SER A 147 46.46 1.18 48.32
CA SER A 147 45.68 1.77 47.21
C SER A 147 44.37 1.00 46.95
N LYS A 148 43.91 0.17 47.89
CA LYS A 148 42.79 -0.78 47.69
C LYS A 148 41.48 -0.21 48.20
N TRP A 149 40.94 0.77 47.47
CA TRP A 149 39.69 1.44 47.86
C TRP A 149 38.47 0.98 47.06
N ASP A 150 38.67 0.32 45.90
CA ASP A 150 37.58 -0.22 45.08
C ASP A 150 37.61 -1.75 45.06
N CYS A 151 36.45 -2.38 44.89
CA CYS A 151 36.40 -3.83 44.63
C CYS A 151 36.92 -4.14 43.22
N ILE A 152 36.47 -3.35 42.24
CA ILE A 152 36.95 -3.35 40.85
C ILE A 152 37.18 -1.90 40.41
N ASN A 153 38.34 -1.60 39.82
CA ASN A 153 38.63 -0.32 39.17
C ASN A 153 38.96 -0.54 37.68
N VAL A 154 38.33 0.25 36.81
CA VAL A 154 38.48 0.22 35.33
C VAL A 154 38.68 1.64 34.75
N SER A 155 39.29 2.53 35.53
CA SER A 155 39.47 3.94 35.17
C SER A 155 40.42 4.12 33.99
N HIS A 156 40.00 4.90 33.00
CA HIS A 156 40.71 5.11 31.72
C HIS A 156 40.99 3.83 30.90
N ALA A 157 40.25 2.75 31.14
CA ALA A 157 40.29 1.50 30.38
C ALA A 157 39.03 1.31 29.52
N ASP A 158 39.08 0.36 28.58
CA ASP A 158 37.96 -0.08 27.75
C ASP A 158 37.60 -1.53 28.10
N VAL A 159 36.56 -1.72 28.92
CA VAL A 159 36.30 -3.01 29.58
C VAL A 159 34.88 -3.52 29.34
N THR A 160 34.75 -4.77 28.88
CA THR A 160 33.46 -5.48 28.86
C THR A 160 33.40 -6.51 29.99
N ILE A 161 32.49 -6.29 30.94
CA ILE A 161 32.19 -7.23 32.03
C ILE A 161 31.00 -8.11 31.64
N THR A 162 31.24 -9.41 31.50
CA THR A 162 30.21 -10.44 31.36
C THR A 162 29.94 -11.07 32.72
N LEU A 163 28.69 -11.00 33.18
CA LEU A 163 28.23 -11.56 34.44
C LEU A 163 27.80 -13.01 34.25
N VAL A 164 28.29 -13.89 35.11
CA VAL A 164 27.91 -15.31 35.25
C VAL A 164 27.69 -15.61 36.75
N GLY A 165 26.63 -16.34 37.08
CA GLY A 165 26.28 -16.65 38.47
C GLY A 165 25.95 -15.41 39.31
N GLU A 166 26.21 -15.46 40.62
CA GLU A 166 25.94 -14.36 41.55
C GLU A 166 27.21 -13.58 41.91
N ASN A 167 27.33 -12.35 41.41
CA ASN A 167 28.49 -11.49 41.70
C ASN A 167 28.13 -10.39 42.71
N ARG A 168 29.04 -10.15 43.66
CA ARG A 168 28.84 -9.24 44.81
C ARG A 168 30.08 -8.38 45.03
N LEU A 169 29.92 -7.07 44.91
CA LEU A 169 30.96 -6.07 45.14
C LEU A 169 30.47 -5.12 46.25
N ILE A 170 31.12 -5.15 47.41
CA ILE A 170 30.71 -4.38 48.59
C ILE A 170 31.87 -3.46 49.03
N CYS A 171 31.69 -2.15 48.94
CA CYS A 171 32.70 -1.16 49.30
C CYS A 171 32.33 -0.41 50.59
N ASN A 172 33.28 -0.30 51.51
CA ASN A 172 33.17 0.48 52.75
C ASN A 172 34.21 1.61 52.83
N SER A 173 34.99 1.83 51.75
CA SER A 173 36.04 2.85 51.69
C SER A 173 35.45 4.23 51.40
N GLY A 174 34.91 4.87 52.45
CA GLY A 174 34.39 6.24 52.40
C GLY A 174 34.84 7.11 53.57
N SER A 175 34.19 8.26 53.71
CA SER A 175 34.43 9.21 54.80
C SER A 175 33.48 8.98 55.98
N SER A 176 34.00 9.11 57.20
CA SER A 176 33.22 9.05 58.44
C SER A 176 32.46 10.34 58.76
N ALA A 177 32.61 11.38 57.93
CA ALA A 177 31.87 12.64 58.00
C ALA A 177 31.69 13.25 56.61
N ASP A 178 30.70 14.14 56.45
CA ASP A 178 30.51 14.89 55.22
C ASP A 178 31.70 15.83 54.94
N GLY A 179 32.36 15.66 53.79
CA GLY A 179 33.44 16.52 53.36
C GLY A 179 33.96 16.17 51.95
N PHE A 180 34.15 17.19 51.13
CA PHE A 180 34.56 17.07 49.72
C PHE A 180 36.06 16.78 49.51
N SER A 181 36.69 16.03 50.43
CA SER A 181 38.11 15.71 50.39
C SER A 181 38.39 14.40 51.14
N GLY A 182 38.61 13.31 50.41
CA GLY A 182 38.95 12.01 50.98
C GLY A 182 39.35 10.99 49.93
N SER A 183 40.08 9.95 50.35
CA SER A 183 40.41 8.80 49.50
C SER A 183 39.27 7.79 49.55
N THR A 184 38.18 8.06 48.84
CA THR A 184 37.02 7.16 48.80
C THR A 184 37.11 6.15 47.66
N GLY A 185 36.18 5.21 47.60
CA GLY A 185 36.10 4.21 46.54
C GLY A 185 34.68 3.81 46.19
N ALA A 186 34.57 2.84 45.29
CA ALA A 186 33.31 2.30 44.82
C ALA A 186 33.30 0.77 44.74
N ALA A 187 32.10 0.19 44.62
CA ALA A 187 31.95 -1.22 44.30
C ALA A 187 32.50 -1.52 42.88
N LEU A 188 32.17 -0.68 41.89
CA LEU A 188 32.75 -0.71 40.55
C LEU A 188 33.12 0.72 40.12
N ALA A 189 34.41 1.05 40.21
CA ALA A 189 34.94 2.38 39.94
C ALA A 189 35.33 2.56 38.47
N LYS A 190 34.79 3.61 37.87
CA LYS A 190 35.19 4.15 36.56
C LYS A 190 35.35 5.66 36.69
N ASP A 191 36.53 6.09 37.13
CA ASP A 191 36.90 7.50 37.18
C ASP A 191 37.17 8.02 35.74
N GLY A 192 36.85 9.30 35.48
CA GLY A 192 37.11 10.00 34.21
C GLY A 192 36.05 9.88 33.09
N MET A 193 36.15 10.79 32.12
CA MET A 193 35.21 10.97 30.99
C MET A 193 35.59 10.20 29.70
N ASP A 194 36.72 9.49 29.75
CA ASP A 194 37.37 8.70 28.70
C ASP A 194 37.34 7.18 29.01
N GLY A 195 37.72 6.32 28.06
CA GLY A 195 37.51 4.87 28.16
C GLY A 195 36.03 4.47 28.15
N THR A 196 35.74 3.18 28.34
CA THR A 196 34.38 2.62 28.29
C THR A 196 34.18 1.48 29.29
N LEU A 197 32.94 1.33 29.76
CA LEU A 197 32.55 0.21 30.61
C LEU A 197 31.27 -0.42 30.04
N THR A 198 31.36 -1.62 29.50
CA THR A 198 30.18 -2.42 29.15
C THR A 198 29.89 -3.43 30.26
N ILE A 199 28.62 -3.58 30.64
CA ILE A 199 28.15 -4.66 31.54
C ILE A 199 27.07 -5.46 30.82
N GLN A 200 27.19 -6.79 30.81
CA GLN A 200 26.30 -7.70 30.12
C GLN A 200 26.16 -9.03 30.86
N CYS A 201 25.11 -9.81 30.58
CA CYS A 201 25.06 -11.23 30.96
C CYS A 201 25.53 -12.12 29.81
N GLU A 202 25.77 -13.39 30.10
CA GLU A 202 26.16 -14.40 29.10
C GLU A 202 25.19 -14.52 27.90
N ASN A 203 23.93 -14.10 28.05
CA ASN A 203 22.90 -14.14 27.01
C ASN A 203 22.68 -12.82 26.23
N ALA A 204 23.40 -11.73 26.55
CA ALA A 204 23.09 -10.39 26.03
C ALA A 204 23.32 -10.19 24.51
N GLY A 205 23.97 -11.14 23.83
CA GLY A 205 24.13 -11.15 22.37
C GLY A 205 22.99 -11.87 21.62
N ILE A 206 21.97 -12.38 22.33
CA ILE A 206 20.87 -13.14 21.74
C ILE A 206 19.69 -12.21 21.43
N GLU A 207 19.25 -12.21 20.17
CA GLU A 207 18.11 -11.41 19.71
C GLU A 207 16.82 -11.74 20.50
N GLY A 208 16.10 -10.71 20.93
CA GLY A 208 14.88 -10.86 21.75
C GLY A 208 15.11 -11.35 23.18
N HIS A 209 16.37 -11.48 23.64
CA HIS A 209 16.65 -11.92 25.01
C HIS A 209 16.13 -10.93 26.06
N ARG A 210 15.33 -11.46 27.00
CA ARG A 210 14.90 -10.75 28.21
C ARG A 210 15.58 -11.39 29.41
N CYS A 211 16.29 -10.59 30.20
CA CYS A 211 16.98 -11.10 31.38
C CYS A 211 15.96 -11.59 32.42
N ASN A 212 16.27 -12.72 33.05
CA ASN A 212 15.47 -13.33 34.10
C ASN A 212 16.42 -13.91 35.17
N SER A 213 15.89 -14.59 36.19
CA SER A 213 16.69 -15.15 37.29
C SER A 213 17.75 -16.19 36.89
N SER A 214 17.78 -16.67 35.64
CA SER A 214 18.86 -17.54 35.14
C SER A 214 20.10 -16.79 34.63
N CYS A 215 20.00 -15.48 34.40
CA CYS A 215 21.09 -14.67 33.86
C CYS A 215 22.02 -14.18 34.98
N GLY A 216 23.32 -14.09 34.71
CA GLY A 216 24.30 -13.56 35.67
C GLY A 216 23.87 -12.23 36.32
N SER A 217 24.13 -12.11 37.63
CA SER A 217 23.76 -10.97 38.45
C SER A 217 24.98 -10.21 38.99
N LEU A 218 24.75 -8.95 39.37
CA LEU A 218 25.72 -8.08 40.02
C LEU A 218 25.02 -7.25 41.10
N LEU A 219 25.37 -7.46 42.36
CA LEU A 219 25.15 -6.51 43.43
C LEU A 219 26.39 -5.61 43.56
N ALA A 220 26.20 -4.30 43.38
CA ALA A 220 27.22 -3.28 43.56
C ALA A 220 26.79 -2.33 44.70
N GLU A 221 27.37 -2.53 45.89
CA GLU A 221 26.94 -1.89 47.13
C GLU A 221 28.06 -1.00 47.69
N GLY A 222 27.87 0.31 47.65
CA GLY A 222 28.59 1.26 48.51
C GLY A 222 27.83 1.40 49.83
N ASN A 223 28.54 1.29 50.96
CA ASN A 223 27.90 1.27 52.28
C ASN A 223 26.99 2.50 52.51
N PRO A 224 25.66 2.31 52.74
CA PRO A 224 24.68 3.39 52.79
C PRO A 224 24.81 4.33 53.99
N ASP A 225 25.49 3.90 55.07
CA ASP A 225 25.72 4.69 56.29
C ASP A 225 27.02 5.53 56.21
N ILE A 226 27.85 5.33 55.17
CA ILE A 226 29.15 5.98 55.01
C ILE A 226 29.08 7.05 53.91
N TRP A 227 29.78 8.16 54.12
CA TRP A 227 29.79 9.27 53.16
C TRP A 227 30.69 8.96 51.97
N HIS A 228 30.21 9.36 50.78
CA HIS A 228 31.02 9.48 49.56
C HIS A 228 31.56 8.14 48.98
N VAL A 229 30.86 7.02 49.24
CA VAL A 229 31.15 5.67 48.69
C VAL A 229 30.29 5.35 47.47
N GLY A 230 30.91 5.13 46.31
CA GLY A 230 30.17 4.82 45.07
C GLY A 230 29.66 3.37 44.98
N ALA A 231 28.58 3.18 44.22
CA ALA A 231 28.16 1.86 43.74
C ALA A 231 28.81 1.55 42.38
N ILE A 232 28.14 1.89 41.26
CA ILE A 232 28.73 1.85 39.90
C ILE A 232 28.94 3.30 39.45
N GLY A 233 30.18 3.79 39.50
CA GLY A 233 30.39 5.24 39.35
C GLY A 233 31.83 5.70 39.37
N SER A 234 32.02 7.02 39.40
CA SER A 234 33.29 7.64 39.77
C SER A 234 33.40 7.78 41.30
N THR A 235 34.55 8.25 41.77
CA THR A 235 34.88 8.43 43.20
C THR A 235 35.25 9.88 43.52
N LEU A 236 35.48 10.23 44.79
CA LEU A 236 36.00 11.56 45.16
C LEU A 236 37.52 11.69 45.05
N ARG A 237 38.22 10.61 44.70
CA ARG A 237 39.68 10.65 44.56
C ARG A 237 40.06 11.57 43.42
N ASN A 238 41.12 12.34 43.63
CA ASN A 238 41.69 13.20 42.59
C ASN A 238 40.65 14.12 41.92
N ILE A 239 39.55 14.50 42.60
CA ILE A 239 38.42 15.18 41.95
C ILE A 239 38.73 16.61 41.43
N ALA A 240 39.88 17.16 41.82
CA ALA A 240 40.44 18.41 41.28
C ALA A 240 41.31 18.19 40.01
N ASP A 241 41.64 16.94 39.68
CA ASP A 241 42.22 16.56 38.39
C ASP A 241 41.11 16.36 37.36
N LYS A 242 41.25 17.08 36.25
CA LYS A 242 40.31 17.07 35.12
C LYS A 242 40.22 15.73 34.41
N LYS A 243 41.26 14.90 34.54
CA LYS A 243 41.27 13.56 33.94
C LYS A 243 40.39 12.60 34.74
N ASN A 244 40.59 12.54 36.05
CA ASN A 244 39.94 11.57 36.95
C ASN A 244 38.49 11.96 37.34
N CYS A 245 38.09 13.23 37.26
CA CYS A 245 36.75 13.65 37.65
C CYS A 245 35.64 13.24 36.65
N GLY A 246 34.43 12.98 37.16
CA GLY A 246 33.26 12.64 36.33
C GLY A 246 33.13 11.17 35.97
N PHE A 247 32.01 10.80 35.36
CA PHE A 247 31.64 9.43 35.01
C PHE A 247 30.92 9.39 33.66
N SER A 248 31.45 8.66 32.70
CA SER A 248 30.76 8.45 31.42
C SER A 248 31.04 7.12 30.75
N ASN A 249 30.34 6.90 29.63
CA ASN A 249 30.57 5.80 28.69
C ASN A 249 30.24 4.40 29.25
N LEU A 250 29.36 4.34 30.26
CA LEU A 250 28.72 3.10 30.71
C LEU A 250 27.71 2.61 29.66
N THR A 251 27.77 1.32 29.31
CA THR A 251 26.76 0.62 28.50
C THR A 251 26.31 -0.65 29.20
N ILE A 252 25.03 -0.74 29.59
CA ILE A 252 24.42 -1.98 30.09
C ILE A 252 23.66 -2.66 28.94
N LYS A 253 23.94 -3.94 28.70
CA LYS A 253 23.26 -4.78 27.68
C LYS A 253 22.43 -5.90 28.29
N GLY A 254 22.66 -6.26 29.55
CA GLY A 254 21.94 -7.33 30.22
C GLY A 254 22.50 -7.67 31.60
N GLY A 255 21.84 -8.61 32.27
CA GLY A 255 22.13 -9.02 33.64
C GLY A 255 21.08 -8.53 34.64
N ASN A 256 21.13 -9.10 35.84
CA ASN A 256 20.32 -8.67 36.98
C ASN A 256 21.19 -7.81 37.89
N ILE A 257 21.07 -6.48 37.79
CA ILE A 257 22.02 -5.52 38.37
C ILE A 257 21.30 -4.71 39.46
N GLU A 258 21.78 -4.81 40.70
CA GLU A 258 21.34 -3.98 41.81
C GLU A 258 22.49 -3.09 42.28
N ALA A 259 22.28 -1.77 42.30
CA ALA A 259 23.28 -0.78 42.66
C ALA A 259 22.77 0.12 43.80
N TYR A 260 23.47 0.13 44.93
CA TYR A 260 23.08 0.84 46.16
C TYR A 260 24.25 1.70 46.65
N ALA A 261 24.06 3.01 46.78
CA ALA A 261 25.16 3.95 47.02
C ALA A 261 25.30 4.42 48.49
N GLY A 262 26.48 4.92 48.85
CA GLY A 262 26.71 5.66 50.10
C GLY A 262 26.16 7.08 50.07
N LEU A 263 26.24 7.80 51.20
CA LEU A 263 25.70 9.16 51.33
C LEU A 263 26.33 10.12 50.30
N HIS A 264 25.50 11.00 49.73
CA HIS A 264 25.79 11.97 48.64
C HIS A 264 26.11 11.38 47.26
N THR A 265 26.12 10.05 47.08
CA THR A 265 26.49 9.41 45.80
C THR A 265 25.32 8.76 45.08
N ALA A 266 25.39 8.70 43.74
CA ALA A 266 24.36 8.05 42.92
C ALA A 266 24.54 6.52 42.89
N GLY A 267 23.43 5.79 42.73
CA GLY A 267 23.44 4.34 42.51
C GLY A 267 24.20 3.96 41.23
N ILE A 268 23.95 4.71 40.16
CA ILE A 268 24.77 4.70 38.94
C ILE A 268 25.08 6.15 38.55
N GLY A 269 26.35 6.57 38.57
CA GLY A 269 26.69 7.96 38.22
C GLY A 269 28.02 8.55 38.70
N SER A 270 28.17 9.87 38.53
CA SER A 270 29.33 10.63 38.99
C SER A 270 29.26 10.96 40.49
N ALA A 271 30.42 10.93 41.14
CA ALA A 271 30.56 11.33 42.54
C ALA A 271 30.42 12.85 42.75
N CYS A 272 30.02 13.20 43.97
CA CYS A 272 29.73 14.52 44.51
C CYS A 272 30.72 15.59 44.03
N VAL A 273 30.25 16.77 43.64
CA VAL A 273 31.08 17.93 43.22
C VAL A 273 32.11 17.72 42.09
N SER A 274 32.08 16.61 41.34
CA SER A 274 32.97 16.35 40.17
C SER A 274 33.05 17.54 39.21
N GLU A 275 31.90 18.18 38.95
CA GLU A 275 31.80 19.28 37.99
C GLU A 275 32.46 20.56 38.52
N ARG A 276 32.42 20.76 39.84
CA ARG A 276 33.03 21.91 40.51
C ARG A 276 34.51 21.69 40.82
N GLY A 277 34.95 20.45 40.98
CA GLY A 277 36.32 20.06 41.25
C GLY A 277 37.21 20.16 40.00
N GLY A 278 36.92 19.33 38.99
CA GLY A 278 37.72 19.21 37.76
C GLY A 278 36.95 19.56 36.48
N GLY A 279 35.62 19.49 36.51
CA GLY A 279 34.74 19.78 35.37
C GLY A 279 34.08 18.54 34.74
N GLY A 280 34.30 17.36 35.28
CA GLY A 280 33.62 16.11 34.88
C GLY A 280 32.24 15.96 35.52
N TYR A 281 31.34 15.25 34.86
CA TYR A 281 29.92 15.14 35.26
C TYR A 281 29.40 13.75 34.86
N THR A 282 28.10 13.47 35.05
CA THR A 282 27.52 12.22 34.57
C THR A 282 27.15 12.35 33.09
N SER A 283 27.67 11.49 32.21
CA SER A 283 27.32 11.55 30.79
C SER A 283 27.28 10.21 30.08
N ASN A 284 26.61 10.18 28.93
CA ASN A 284 26.73 9.12 27.92
C ASN A 284 26.42 7.69 28.45
N ILE A 285 25.51 7.56 29.41
CA ILE A 285 25.04 6.26 29.94
C ILE A 285 24.06 5.64 28.96
N ARG A 286 24.29 4.37 28.58
CA ARG A 286 23.36 3.56 27.78
C ARG A 286 22.86 2.35 28.57
N ILE A 287 21.57 2.06 28.48
CA ILE A 287 20.96 0.82 28.98
C ILE A 287 20.10 0.27 27.84
N SER A 288 20.40 -0.95 27.41
CA SER A 288 19.78 -1.59 26.23
C SER A 288 19.14 -2.95 26.52
N GLY A 289 19.28 -3.43 27.76
CA GLY A 289 18.70 -4.67 28.26
C GLY A 289 19.14 -4.94 29.70
N GLY A 290 18.47 -5.88 30.36
CA GLY A 290 18.71 -6.23 31.76
C GLY A 290 17.54 -5.92 32.69
N ASN A 291 17.71 -6.31 33.96
CA ASN A 291 16.88 -5.87 35.08
C ASN A 291 17.77 -5.03 36.00
N ILE A 292 17.68 -3.70 35.89
CA ILE A 292 18.50 -2.74 36.63
C ILE A 292 17.67 -2.15 37.76
N LYS A 293 18.22 -2.13 38.97
CA LYS A 293 17.67 -1.40 40.12
C LYS A 293 18.78 -0.53 40.72
N ALA A 294 18.67 0.78 40.57
CA ALA A 294 19.68 1.74 41.01
C ALA A 294 19.11 2.68 42.07
N THR A 295 19.71 2.69 43.26
CA THR A 295 19.24 3.44 44.43
C THR A 295 20.36 4.32 44.98
N GLY A 296 20.14 5.64 44.94
CA GLY A 296 20.97 6.61 45.67
C GLY A 296 20.41 6.88 47.07
N THR A 297 21.16 7.63 47.88
CA THR A 297 20.75 8.02 49.25
C THR A 297 20.67 9.56 49.35
N ASP A 298 20.88 10.18 50.53
CA ASP A 298 20.82 11.64 50.67
C ASP A 298 21.70 12.33 49.61
N LYS A 299 21.12 13.19 48.77
CA LYS A 299 21.75 13.94 47.68
C LYS A 299 22.43 13.06 46.63
N GLY A 300 21.94 11.84 46.45
CA GLY A 300 22.35 10.89 45.42
C GLY A 300 21.18 10.36 44.60
N SER A 301 21.26 10.48 43.27
CA SER A 301 20.22 10.01 42.36
C SER A 301 20.23 8.49 42.20
N GLY A 302 19.14 7.90 41.72
CA GLY A 302 19.14 6.48 41.31
C GLY A 302 20.12 6.27 40.15
N ILE A 303 19.86 6.95 39.02
CA ILE A 303 20.78 7.05 37.88
C ILE A 303 20.99 8.52 37.55
N GLY A 304 22.19 9.05 37.73
CA GLY A 304 22.40 10.49 37.59
C GLY A 304 23.66 10.96 38.28
N SER A 305 23.56 11.94 39.16
CA SER A 305 24.71 12.49 39.90
C SER A 305 24.56 12.37 41.41
N GLY A 306 25.70 12.36 42.10
CA GLY A 306 25.78 12.83 43.47
C GLY A 306 25.73 14.36 43.56
N TYR A 307 25.87 14.90 44.78
CA TYR A 307 25.75 16.32 45.13
C TYR A 307 26.17 17.33 44.03
N GLY A 308 25.17 17.96 43.41
CA GLY A 308 25.31 19.21 42.64
C GLY A 308 25.81 19.12 41.19
N ASN A 309 26.19 17.95 40.66
CA ASN A 309 26.69 17.87 39.27
C ASN A 309 25.56 17.86 38.23
N THR A 310 25.85 18.43 37.06
CA THR A 310 25.14 18.17 35.79
C THR A 310 25.02 16.67 35.46
N VAL A 311 23.96 16.32 34.76
CA VAL A 311 23.74 15.04 34.07
C VAL A 311 23.42 15.33 32.60
N ASP A 312 24.13 14.72 31.66
CA ASP A 312 23.97 14.98 30.22
C ASP A 312 24.15 13.69 29.38
N GLY A 313 23.04 13.09 28.96
CA GLY A 313 23.03 11.85 28.17
C GLY A 313 22.76 10.59 29.00
N ILE A 314 21.48 10.25 29.16
CA ILE A 314 21.04 8.93 29.67
C ILE A 314 20.07 8.35 28.65
N TYR A 315 20.45 7.24 28.01
CA TYR A 315 19.71 6.61 26.92
C TYR A 315 19.28 5.20 27.34
N ILE A 316 17.97 4.97 27.50
CA ILE A 316 17.41 3.68 27.91
C ILE A 316 16.58 3.12 26.76
N SER A 317 17.12 2.15 26.03
CA SER A 317 16.54 1.56 24.81
C SER A 317 16.01 0.13 24.98
N GLY A 318 16.02 -0.43 26.19
CA GLY A 318 15.54 -1.78 26.46
C GLY A 318 15.73 -2.24 27.91
N GLY A 319 14.92 -3.21 28.34
CA GLY A 319 14.98 -3.82 29.67
C GLY A 319 14.12 -3.11 30.73
N TYR A 320 14.21 -3.60 31.97
CA TYR A 320 13.53 -3.02 33.13
C TYR A 320 14.53 -2.20 33.95
N VAL A 321 14.19 -0.94 34.24
CA VAL A 321 15.02 -0.01 35.02
C VAL A 321 14.19 0.63 36.13
N GLU A 322 14.42 0.27 37.39
CA GLU A 322 13.96 1.05 38.55
C GLU A 322 15.10 1.96 39.03
N ALA A 323 14.85 3.27 39.08
CA ALA A 323 15.82 4.28 39.48
C ALA A 323 15.24 5.16 40.60
N ARG A 324 15.82 5.06 41.80
CA ARG A 324 15.34 5.71 43.02
C ARG A 324 16.36 6.68 43.59
N GLY A 325 15.98 7.95 43.69
CA GLY A 325 16.75 8.95 44.44
C GLY A 325 16.51 8.80 45.94
N GLY A 326 17.51 9.18 46.74
CA GLY A 326 17.29 9.42 48.17
C GLY A 326 16.91 10.88 48.45
N ALA A 327 17.01 11.30 49.72
CA ALA A 327 16.57 12.63 50.14
C ALA A 327 17.26 13.76 49.35
N ASN A 328 16.49 14.73 48.83
CA ASN A 328 17.00 15.80 47.96
C ASN A 328 17.59 15.33 46.60
N ALA A 329 17.20 14.14 46.10
CA ALA A 329 17.64 13.61 44.81
C ALA A 329 16.48 13.12 43.92
N PRO A 330 16.59 13.25 42.59
CA PRO A 330 15.65 12.64 41.65
C PRO A 330 15.94 11.14 41.42
N GLY A 331 14.95 10.43 40.88
CA GLY A 331 15.15 9.04 40.42
C GLY A 331 16.18 8.95 39.29
N ILE A 332 15.98 9.76 38.25
CA ILE A 332 16.89 9.93 37.12
C ILE A 332 17.16 11.43 36.92
N GLY A 333 18.44 11.81 36.91
CA GLY A 333 18.88 13.20 36.69
C GLY A 333 19.71 13.79 37.84
N ALA A 334 19.75 15.12 37.95
CA ALA A 334 20.72 15.83 38.79
C ALA A 334 20.28 16.02 40.26
N SER A 335 21.13 15.58 41.20
CA SER A 335 20.91 15.72 42.64
C SER A 335 21.24 17.10 43.21
N TYR A 336 20.59 17.44 44.33
CA TYR A 336 20.75 18.73 45.00
C TYR A 336 22.21 19.02 45.40
N GLY A 337 22.69 20.23 45.13
CA GLY A 337 23.96 20.70 45.66
C GLY A 337 24.38 22.08 45.14
N GLY A 338 25.52 22.56 45.63
CA GLY A 338 26.10 23.87 45.27
C GLY A 338 26.83 23.88 43.92
N GLY A 339 26.20 23.35 42.86
CA GLY A 339 26.74 23.23 41.51
C GLY A 339 25.71 23.62 40.44
N ASN A 340 25.89 23.17 39.20
CA ASN A 340 24.99 23.54 38.10
C ASN A 340 23.64 22.83 38.19
N MET A 341 23.62 21.54 38.54
CA MET A 341 22.42 20.69 38.58
C MET A 341 21.63 20.64 37.25
N ASP A 342 22.25 20.91 36.09
CA ASP A 342 21.55 20.78 34.81
C ASP A 342 21.23 19.30 34.53
N THR A 343 20.06 18.99 33.95
CA THR A 343 19.69 17.63 33.52
C THR A 343 19.30 17.66 32.05
N LYS A 344 20.10 17.00 31.20
CA LYS A 344 20.03 17.11 29.74
C LYS A 344 20.00 15.75 29.07
N ASN A 345 19.34 15.68 27.91
CA ASN A 345 19.45 14.56 26.98
C ASN A 345 19.12 13.20 27.63
N ILE A 346 17.94 13.09 28.25
CA ILE A 346 17.40 11.82 28.74
C ILE A 346 16.44 11.28 27.68
N GLN A 347 16.71 10.09 27.15
CA GLN A 347 15.86 9.45 26.15
C GLN A 347 15.48 8.05 26.60
N VAL A 348 14.18 7.76 26.57
CA VAL A 348 13.64 6.40 26.73
C VAL A 348 13.14 5.95 25.35
N SER A 349 13.61 4.84 24.83
CA SER A 349 13.21 4.30 23.52
C SER A 349 13.16 2.78 23.52
N GLY A 350 12.90 2.15 22.37
CA GLY A 350 12.83 0.69 22.26
C GLY A 350 11.40 0.14 22.17
N GLY A 351 11.28 -1.17 22.03
CA GLY A 351 9.99 -1.88 22.05
C GLY A 351 9.60 -2.49 23.42
N ASP A 352 10.57 -3.02 24.16
CA ASP A 352 10.35 -3.71 25.45
C ASP A 352 11.13 -3.03 26.59
N THR A 353 10.89 -1.72 26.73
CA THR A 353 11.55 -0.89 27.73
C THR A 353 10.56 -0.49 28.81
N VAL A 354 10.97 -0.64 30.07
CA VAL A 354 10.21 -0.17 31.24
C VAL A 354 11.15 0.63 32.12
N VAL A 355 10.87 1.92 32.28
CA VAL A 355 11.60 2.83 33.17
C VAL A 355 10.67 3.27 34.29
N VAL A 356 11.07 3.06 35.53
CA VAL A 356 10.37 3.47 36.75
C VAL A 356 11.28 4.40 37.54
N ALA A 357 11.05 5.70 37.41
CA ALA A 357 11.87 6.74 38.03
C ALA A 357 11.15 7.35 39.24
N ILE A 358 11.82 7.38 40.38
CA ILE A 358 11.21 7.69 41.69
C ILE A 358 12.13 8.66 42.44
N GLY A 359 11.68 9.88 42.68
CA GLY A 359 12.40 10.86 43.51
C GLY A 359 12.20 10.62 45.00
N ASP A 360 12.52 11.64 45.80
CA ASP A 360 12.11 11.73 47.21
C ASP A 360 10.86 12.61 47.40
N GLU A 361 9.81 12.02 47.96
CA GLU A 361 8.54 12.67 48.30
C GLU A 361 8.72 13.75 49.38
N ALA A 362 9.60 13.51 50.37
CA ALA A 362 9.76 14.38 51.52
C ALA A 362 10.39 15.75 51.19
N THR A 363 11.18 15.81 50.12
CA THR A 363 11.80 17.04 49.59
C THR A 363 11.22 17.47 48.23
N SER A 364 10.12 16.85 47.79
CA SER A 364 9.44 17.14 46.51
C SER A 364 10.34 17.00 45.27
N MET A 365 11.21 16.00 45.26
CA MET A 365 12.12 15.71 44.15
C MET A 365 11.45 14.84 43.08
N PRO A 366 11.78 15.00 41.79
CA PRO A 366 11.07 14.32 40.72
C PRO A 366 11.60 12.92 40.42
N GLY A 367 10.76 12.09 39.79
CA GLY A 367 11.15 10.81 39.18
C GLY A 367 12.20 11.03 38.12
N ILE A 368 11.86 11.77 37.05
CA ILE A 368 12.84 12.29 36.08
C ILE A 368 12.92 13.82 36.22
N GLY A 369 14.11 14.36 36.38
CA GLY A 369 14.34 15.81 36.40
C GLY A 369 15.57 16.27 37.18
N SER A 370 15.53 17.50 37.68
CA SER A 370 16.62 18.13 38.43
C SER A 370 16.13 18.67 39.77
N ALA A 371 16.94 18.48 40.82
CA ALA A 371 16.77 19.15 42.11
C ALA A 371 16.95 20.68 42.05
N GLY A 372 17.51 21.20 40.95
CA GLY A 372 17.64 22.63 40.66
C GLY A 372 16.36 23.29 40.13
N GLY A 373 15.35 22.52 39.71
CA GLY A 373 14.09 23.00 39.13
C GLY A 373 13.85 22.57 37.69
N ASN A 374 12.65 22.81 37.15
CA ASN A 374 12.30 22.41 35.78
C ASN A 374 13.00 23.27 34.70
N ASP A 375 13.41 24.50 35.02
CA ASP A 375 14.23 25.35 34.15
C ASP A 375 15.65 24.79 33.94
N LYS A 376 16.08 23.87 34.81
CA LYS A 376 17.34 23.12 34.73
C LYS A 376 17.26 21.86 33.88
N VAL A 377 16.09 21.53 33.32
CA VAL A 377 15.87 20.29 32.57
C VAL A 377 15.63 20.57 31.09
N SER A 378 16.29 19.83 30.19
CA SER A 378 16.05 19.94 28.75
C SER A 378 16.28 18.64 27.98
N ASN A 379 15.59 18.50 26.84
CA ASN A 379 15.58 17.30 25.99
C ASN A 379 15.37 15.99 26.78
N VAL A 380 14.15 15.82 27.30
CA VAL A 380 13.70 14.60 27.98
C VAL A 380 12.54 14.00 27.18
N THR A 381 12.74 12.85 26.53
CA THR A 381 11.76 12.28 25.58
C THR A 381 11.56 10.77 25.72
N ALA A 382 10.41 10.31 25.21
CA ALA A 382 10.04 8.91 25.02
C ALA A 382 9.75 8.65 23.53
N ALA A 383 10.32 7.59 22.94
CA ALA A 383 10.14 7.25 21.53
C ALA A 383 10.04 5.72 21.33
N PRO A 384 8.84 5.14 21.12
CA PRO A 384 8.70 3.71 20.85
C PRO A 384 9.37 3.32 19.52
N ASP A 385 9.80 2.06 19.42
CA ASP A 385 10.18 1.46 18.14
C ASP A 385 8.95 1.24 17.24
N PHE A 386 9.17 1.03 15.93
CA PHE A 386 8.11 0.61 15.01
C PHE A 386 7.49 -0.73 15.48
N GLY A 387 6.16 -0.85 15.41
CA GLY A 387 5.42 -1.98 15.98
C GLY A 387 5.07 -1.82 17.47
N TYR A 388 5.48 -0.73 18.10
CA TYR A 388 5.19 -0.43 19.51
C TYR A 388 4.50 0.93 19.70
N GLN A 389 4.03 1.17 20.92
CA GLN A 389 3.40 2.41 21.36
C GLN A 389 3.78 2.69 22.82
N GLY A 390 3.98 3.97 23.16
CA GLY A 390 4.47 4.41 24.45
C GLY A 390 3.39 4.90 25.40
N TYR A 391 3.68 4.74 26.69
CA TYR A 391 2.84 5.15 27.80
C TYR A 391 3.68 5.91 28.83
N ILE A 392 3.18 7.06 29.29
CA ILE A 392 3.76 7.79 30.43
C ILE A 392 2.72 7.83 31.55
N GLN A 393 3.14 7.39 32.74
CA GLN A 393 2.42 7.53 34.00
C GLN A 393 3.18 8.49 34.90
N ASP A 394 2.51 9.49 35.45
CA ASP A 394 3.11 10.45 36.39
C ASP A 394 2.28 10.54 37.68
N GLY A 395 2.96 10.69 38.82
CA GLY A 395 2.34 10.61 40.14
C GLY A 395 2.93 11.52 41.21
N THR A 396 2.10 11.78 42.21
CA THR A 396 2.45 12.40 43.50
C THR A 396 3.01 11.37 44.48
N SER A 397 2.62 10.11 44.34
CA SER A 397 3.11 8.95 45.09
C SER A 397 3.14 7.70 44.19
N LEU A 398 3.55 6.54 44.74
CA LEU A 398 3.55 5.26 44.01
C LEU A 398 2.14 4.68 43.77
N THR A 399 1.12 5.24 44.41
CA THR A 399 -0.29 4.81 44.28
C THR A 399 -1.21 5.88 43.70
N ASP A 400 -0.92 7.16 43.96
CA ASP A 400 -1.60 8.31 43.36
C ASP A 400 -0.82 8.77 42.12
N TYR A 401 -1.20 8.20 40.97
CA TYR A 401 -0.62 8.49 39.66
C TYR A 401 -1.69 8.40 38.56
N THR A 402 -1.47 9.13 37.47
CA THR A 402 -2.33 9.20 36.29
C THR A 402 -1.54 8.96 35.02
N PHE A 403 -2.20 8.47 33.97
CA PHE A 403 -1.62 8.52 32.62
C PHE A 403 -1.63 9.96 32.09
N VAL A 404 -0.52 10.37 31.47
CA VAL A 404 -0.37 11.70 30.87
C VAL A 404 -1.23 11.81 29.61
N ASP A 405 -1.93 12.94 29.44
CA ASP A 405 -2.77 13.17 28.25
C ASP A 405 -1.93 13.08 26.96
N GLY A 406 -2.45 12.35 25.97
CA GLY A 406 -1.69 11.94 24.78
C GLY A 406 -1.10 10.52 24.86
N THR A 407 -1.14 9.86 26.02
CA THR A 407 -0.88 8.41 26.13
C THR A 407 -2.08 7.58 25.64
N PRO A 408 -1.89 6.55 24.79
CA PRO A 408 -0.63 6.09 24.21
C PRO A 408 -0.22 6.83 22.93
N PHE A 409 1.08 7.01 22.76
CA PHE A 409 1.72 7.71 21.63
C PHE A 409 2.56 6.76 20.77
N GLN A 410 2.85 7.16 19.52
CA GLN A 410 3.61 6.35 18.54
C GLN A 410 4.83 7.10 17.97
N GLU A 411 4.91 8.42 18.15
CA GLU A 411 5.97 9.28 17.65
C GLU A 411 6.76 9.86 18.85
N ASN A 412 7.99 10.35 18.63
CA ASN A 412 8.84 10.88 19.72
C ASN A 412 8.14 12.01 20.51
N THR A 413 7.88 11.75 21.78
CA THR A 413 7.05 12.55 22.68
C THR A 413 7.88 13.09 23.84
N ALA A 414 7.66 14.34 24.25
CA ALA A 414 8.35 14.93 25.42
C ALA A 414 7.74 14.40 26.74
N ILE A 415 8.57 14.20 27.76
CA ILE A 415 8.13 13.79 29.11
C ILE A 415 7.98 15.05 29.98
N GLU A 416 6.83 15.23 30.64
CA GLU A 416 6.59 16.35 31.56
C GLU A 416 7.25 16.11 32.92
N VAL A 417 8.51 16.52 33.04
CA VAL A 417 9.32 16.41 34.26
C VAL A 417 8.79 17.23 35.45
N GLY A 418 9.18 16.85 36.67
CA GLY A 418 8.81 17.56 37.91
C GLY A 418 7.80 16.84 38.81
N LYS A 419 7.40 15.60 38.46
CA LYS A 419 6.50 14.74 39.24
C LYS A 419 7.31 13.74 40.06
N PHE A 420 6.89 13.39 41.28
CA PHE A 420 7.64 12.51 42.19
C PHE A 420 7.90 11.12 41.59
N TYR A 421 6.86 10.57 40.94
CA TYR A 421 6.89 9.29 40.26
C TYR A 421 6.69 9.54 38.77
N THR A 422 7.59 8.99 37.94
CA THR A 422 7.46 8.98 36.48
C THR A 422 7.78 7.57 35.99
N LYS A 423 6.82 6.91 35.34
CA LYS A 423 7.02 5.62 34.70
C LYS A 423 6.74 5.70 33.21
N VAL A 424 7.73 5.32 32.41
CA VAL A 424 7.64 5.22 30.96
C VAL A 424 7.70 3.75 30.59
N TYR A 425 6.79 3.28 29.73
CA TYR A 425 6.93 1.95 29.15
C TYR A 425 6.41 1.89 27.72
N PHE A 426 6.96 0.95 26.95
CA PHE A 426 6.47 0.61 25.62
C PHE A 426 5.68 -0.69 25.67
N GLY A 427 4.68 -0.80 24.80
CA GLY A 427 3.90 -2.02 24.59
C GLY A 427 3.62 -2.22 23.11
N PRO A 428 3.27 -3.44 22.67
CA PRO A 428 2.97 -3.70 21.26
C PRO A 428 1.85 -2.82 20.73
N PHE A 429 2.01 -2.29 19.51
CA PHE A 429 1.06 -1.42 18.83
C PHE A 429 -0.35 -2.02 18.78
N ARG A 430 -1.37 -1.16 18.94
CA ARG A 430 -2.76 -1.48 18.65
C ARG A 430 -3.44 -0.35 17.88
N ASP A 431 -4.21 -0.71 16.84
CA ASP A 431 -5.06 0.25 16.10
C ASP A 431 -6.04 1.00 17.01
N THR A 432 -6.43 0.39 18.12
CA THR A 432 -7.28 0.99 19.14
C THR A 432 -6.73 0.69 20.53
N ASN A 433 -6.70 1.72 21.38
CA ASN A 433 -6.41 1.61 22.80
C ASN A 433 -7.41 2.47 23.55
N GLN A 434 -7.83 2.01 24.72
CA GLN A 434 -8.59 2.80 25.68
C GLN A 434 -7.96 2.61 27.06
N ILE A 435 -7.92 3.70 27.82
CA ILE A 435 -7.37 3.76 29.18
C ILE A 435 -8.43 4.42 30.04
N GLU A 436 -8.97 3.68 31.01
CA GLU A 436 -9.93 4.24 31.96
C GLU A 436 -9.17 5.05 33.02
N LYS A 437 -9.58 6.30 33.25
CA LYS A 437 -8.80 7.25 34.06
C LYS A 437 -8.89 6.95 35.55
N ASP A 438 -10.05 6.49 36.03
CA ASP A 438 -10.28 6.22 37.45
C ASP A 438 -9.69 4.87 37.91
N THR A 439 -9.80 3.82 37.07
CA THR A 439 -9.30 2.47 37.39
C THR A 439 -7.90 2.19 36.86
N LYS A 440 -7.36 3.09 36.02
CA LYS A 440 -6.08 2.95 35.31
C LYS A 440 -6.00 1.67 34.44
N GLU A 441 -7.15 1.07 34.16
CA GLU A 441 -7.30 -0.15 33.35
C GLU A 441 -7.09 0.17 31.87
N GLN A 442 -6.43 -0.73 31.16
CA GLN A 442 -6.13 -0.58 29.73
C GLN A 442 -6.78 -1.73 28.94
N ILE A 443 -7.29 -1.42 27.74
CA ILE A 443 -7.65 -2.43 26.73
C ILE A 443 -7.28 -1.92 25.34
N GLY A 444 -6.60 -2.77 24.55
CA GLY A 444 -6.16 -2.45 23.20
C GLY A 444 -6.27 -3.63 22.25
N ALA A 445 -6.67 -3.34 21.01
CA ALA A 445 -6.93 -4.35 19.98
C ALA A 445 -6.73 -3.78 18.57
N ASN A 446 -6.27 -4.65 17.67
CA ASN A 446 -6.11 -4.39 16.23
C ASN A 446 -7.39 -4.65 15.45
N HIS A 447 -7.55 -3.94 14.33
CA HIS A 447 -8.52 -4.23 13.28
C HIS A 447 -8.19 -5.56 12.58
N VAL A 448 -9.15 -6.10 11.81
CA VAL A 448 -8.95 -7.33 11.02
C VAL A 448 -9.22 -7.03 9.55
N ILE A 449 -8.29 -7.36 8.67
CA ILE A 449 -8.47 -7.22 7.22
C ILE A 449 -8.77 -8.61 6.64
N SER A 450 -9.86 -8.75 5.88
CA SER A 450 -10.20 -10.04 5.26
C SER A 450 -10.88 -9.87 3.92
N LYS A 451 -10.50 -10.73 2.97
CA LYS A 451 -11.31 -11.03 1.79
C LYS A 451 -12.68 -11.58 2.18
N THR A 452 -13.69 -11.25 1.39
CA THR A 452 -15.07 -11.73 1.50
C THR A 452 -15.29 -13.13 0.90
N GLY A 453 -16.38 -13.78 1.28
CA GLY A 453 -16.56 -15.22 1.11
C GLY A 453 -15.63 -16.02 2.05
N GLY A 454 -15.46 -17.30 1.76
CA GLY A 454 -14.72 -18.21 2.64
C GLY A 454 -15.57 -18.74 3.80
N GLU A 455 -14.92 -19.15 4.87
CA GLU A 455 -15.56 -19.67 6.08
C GLU A 455 -15.95 -18.53 7.04
N ALA A 456 -16.85 -18.81 7.98
CA ALA A 456 -17.22 -17.86 9.03
C ALA A 456 -16.12 -17.79 10.10
N PHE A 457 -15.85 -16.59 10.63
CA PHE A 457 -14.92 -16.44 11.76
C PHE A 457 -15.48 -17.06 13.04
N THR A 458 -14.64 -17.77 13.78
CA THR A 458 -14.92 -18.13 15.18
C THR A 458 -14.58 -16.99 16.16
N LYS A 459 -14.99 -17.13 17.42
CA LYS A 459 -14.69 -16.17 18.49
C LYS A 459 -13.19 -16.16 18.83
N GLU A 460 -12.59 -17.33 18.79
CA GLU A 460 -11.19 -17.62 19.11
C GLU A 460 -10.29 -17.02 18.02
N GLN A 461 -10.67 -17.21 16.74
CA GLN A 461 -10.04 -16.52 15.62
C GLN A 461 -10.12 -15.01 15.77
N LEU A 462 -11.29 -14.44 16.07
CA LEU A 462 -11.42 -12.98 16.24
C LEU A 462 -10.59 -12.44 17.41
N LYS A 463 -10.41 -13.18 18.52
CA LYS A 463 -9.50 -12.76 19.61
C LYS A 463 -8.03 -12.75 19.17
N GLY A 464 -7.56 -13.80 18.49
CA GLY A 464 -6.16 -13.89 18.07
C GLY A 464 -5.82 -12.96 16.89
N LEU A 465 -6.71 -12.80 15.92
CA LEU A 465 -6.55 -11.88 14.78
C LEU A 465 -6.51 -10.41 15.22
N THR A 466 -7.28 -10.03 16.24
CA THR A 466 -7.24 -8.66 16.80
C THR A 466 -6.12 -8.47 17.81
N LYS A 467 -5.40 -9.52 18.21
CA LYS A 467 -4.41 -9.54 19.31
C LYS A 467 -4.93 -8.77 20.54
N VAL A 468 -6.21 -8.94 20.88
CA VAL A 468 -6.85 -8.16 21.96
C VAL A 468 -6.16 -8.44 23.30
N THR A 469 -5.74 -7.37 23.96
CA THR A 469 -4.97 -7.43 25.21
C THR A 469 -5.44 -6.32 26.14
N GLY A 470 -5.38 -6.54 27.45
CA GLY A 470 -5.70 -5.53 28.44
C GLY A 470 -4.90 -5.72 29.71
N LYS A 471 -4.71 -4.62 30.46
CA LYS A 471 -3.93 -4.58 31.70
C LYS A 471 -4.75 -4.00 32.85
N GLN A 472 -4.58 -4.61 34.01
CA GLN A 472 -5.06 -4.12 35.31
C GLN A 472 -4.27 -2.88 35.75
N GLU A 473 -4.75 -2.18 36.78
CA GLU A 473 -4.07 -1.00 37.38
C GLU A 473 -2.57 -1.22 37.62
N ASN A 474 -2.21 -2.38 38.19
CA ASN A 474 -0.84 -2.77 38.52
C ASN A 474 0.03 -3.12 37.29
N GLY A 475 -0.50 -3.04 36.06
CA GLY A 475 0.18 -3.38 34.81
C GLY A 475 0.20 -4.86 34.43
N THR A 476 -0.35 -5.74 35.27
CA THR A 476 -0.49 -7.17 34.95
C THR A 476 -1.61 -7.39 33.92
N ASP A 477 -1.39 -8.31 32.99
CA ASP A 477 -2.34 -8.60 31.91
C ASP A 477 -3.57 -9.37 32.41
N PHE A 478 -4.71 -9.18 31.76
CA PHE A 478 -5.89 -10.04 31.89
C PHE A 478 -5.67 -11.37 31.15
N SER A 479 -6.40 -12.42 31.54
CA SER A 479 -6.47 -13.62 30.71
C SER A 479 -7.15 -13.29 29.38
N MET A 480 -6.75 -13.96 28.30
CA MET A 480 -7.46 -13.92 27.03
C MET A 480 -8.93 -14.29 27.17
N ASP A 481 -9.29 -15.14 28.14
CA ASP A 481 -10.69 -15.53 28.41
C ASP A 481 -11.52 -14.41 29.05
N ASP A 482 -10.90 -13.60 29.92
CA ASP A 482 -11.54 -12.50 30.67
C ASP A 482 -12.03 -11.37 29.75
N LEU A 483 -11.36 -11.18 28.61
CA LEU A 483 -11.68 -10.17 27.61
C LEU A 483 -12.87 -10.65 26.78
N ARG A 484 -14.06 -10.10 27.05
CA ARG A 484 -15.33 -10.53 26.42
C ARG A 484 -15.65 -9.74 25.16
N PHE A 485 -16.46 -10.32 24.29
CA PHE A 485 -17.23 -9.57 23.29
C PHE A 485 -18.45 -8.95 23.97
N GLU A 486 -18.65 -7.65 23.84
CA GLU A 486 -19.78 -6.95 24.48
C GLU A 486 -21.10 -7.17 23.73
N PHE A 487 -21.04 -7.28 22.39
CA PHE A 487 -22.19 -7.48 21.50
C PHE A 487 -21.95 -8.71 20.60
N PRO A 488 -22.23 -9.95 21.06
CA PRO A 488 -22.01 -11.18 20.28
C PRO A 488 -22.67 -11.18 18.89
N GLU A 489 -23.80 -10.48 18.73
CA GLU A 489 -24.52 -10.28 17.48
C GLU A 489 -23.70 -9.55 16.39
N GLN A 490 -22.66 -8.81 16.76
CA GLN A 490 -21.72 -8.22 15.79
C GLN A 490 -20.99 -9.31 14.99
N ILE A 491 -20.66 -10.44 15.63
CA ILE A 491 -19.99 -11.58 14.98
C ILE A 491 -20.93 -12.23 13.95
N GLU A 492 -22.22 -12.34 14.27
CA GLU A 492 -23.23 -12.83 13.33
C GLU A 492 -23.39 -11.89 12.13
N ALA A 493 -23.41 -10.57 12.37
CA ALA A 493 -23.47 -9.56 11.32
C ALA A 493 -22.23 -9.58 10.40
N ILE A 494 -21.03 -9.67 10.98
CA ILE A 494 -19.75 -9.81 10.25
C ILE A 494 -19.75 -11.06 9.38
N ASN A 495 -20.10 -12.22 9.97
CA ASN A 495 -20.10 -13.49 9.25
C ASN A 495 -21.16 -13.55 8.15
N LYS A 496 -22.34 -12.96 8.38
CA LYS A 496 -23.37 -12.78 7.35
C LYS A 496 -22.87 -11.89 6.21
N ALA A 497 -22.25 -10.75 6.51
CA ALA A 497 -21.70 -9.85 5.49
C ALA A 497 -20.59 -10.53 4.67
N LYS A 498 -19.68 -11.27 5.33
CA LYS A 498 -18.63 -12.06 4.67
C LYS A 498 -19.22 -13.11 3.73
N ALA A 499 -20.24 -13.86 4.16
CA ALA A 499 -20.93 -14.85 3.32
C ALA A 499 -21.69 -14.20 2.14
N GLU A 500 -22.39 -13.09 2.37
CA GLU A 500 -23.13 -12.31 1.35
C GLU A 500 -22.20 -11.49 0.41
N LYS A 501 -20.88 -11.59 0.58
CA LYS A 501 -19.84 -10.82 -0.12
C LYS A 501 -20.00 -9.30 -0.03
N LYS A 502 -20.54 -8.82 1.09
CA LYS A 502 -20.69 -7.38 1.37
C LYS A 502 -19.38 -6.80 1.88
N LEU A 503 -18.88 -5.83 1.14
CA LEU A 503 -17.71 -5.03 1.51
C LEU A 503 -18.05 -4.07 2.66
N GLY A 504 -17.02 -3.54 3.32
CA GLY A 504 -17.17 -2.46 4.32
C GLY A 504 -16.42 -2.73 5.62
N GLU A 505 -16.59 -1.82 6.57
CA GLU A 505 -15.99 -1.90 7.91
C GLU A 505 -17.08 -2.21 8.94
N TYR A 506 -16.91 -3.29 9.69
CA TYR A 506 -17.92 -3.78 10.63
C TYR A 506 -17.38 -3.69 12.07
N PRO A 507 -18.09 -3.03 13.01
CA PRO A 507 -17.59 -2.83 14.37
C PRO A 507 -17.63 -4.13 15.18
N LEU A 508 -16.60 -4.33 16.01
CA LEU A 508 -16.47 -5.44 16.94
C LEU A 508 -15.97 -4.90 18.29
N VAL A 509 -16.79 -5.01 19.33
CA VAL A 509 -16.53 -4.41 20.65
C VAL A 509 -16.03 -5.45 21.64
N PHE A 510 -14.84 -5.22 22.17
CA PHE A 510 -14.27 -5.96 23.31
C PHE A 510 -14.47 -5.19 24.61
N THR A 511 -14.53 -5.90 25.74
CA THR A 511 -14.69 -5.30 27.08
C THR A 511 -13.97 -6.13 28.15
N THR A 512 -13.35 -5.44 29.11
CA THR A 512 -12.67 -6.04 30.28
C THR A 512 -13.67 -6.58 31.30
N PRO A 513 -13.22 -7.32 32.33
CA PRO A 513 -14.05 -7.65 33.49
C PRO A 513 -14.66 -6.42 34.16
N ASN A 514 -13.90 -5.33 34.30
CA ASN A 514 -14.34 -4.13 35.03
C ASN A 514 -15.18 -3.16 34.18
N GLY A 515 -15.19 -3.31 32.85
CA GLY A 515 -16.15 -2.64 31.97
C GLY A 515 -15.56 -1.66 30.95
N THR A 516 -14.23 -1.42 30.96
CA THR A 516 -13.53 -0.63 29.94
C THR A 516 -13.63 -1.34 28.58
N LYS A 517 -13.88 -0.59 27.51
CA LYS A 517 -14.23 -1.14 26.19
C LYS A 517 -13.30 -0.63 25.11
N THR A 518 -13.07 -1.42 24.06
CA THR A 518 -12.52 -0.90 22.79
C THR A 518 -13.30 -1.45 21.60
N THR A 519 -13.33 -0.69 20.50
CA THR A 519 -14.11 -1.01 19.29
C THR A 519 -13.17 -1.11 18.09
N VAL A 520 -12.92 -2.32 17.60
CA VAL A 520 -12.13 -2.53 16.38
C VAL A 520 -13.03 -2.68 15.16
N LYS A 521 -12.44 -2.58 13.97
CA LYS A 521 -13.11 -2.81 12.69
C LYS A 521 -12.71 -4.16 12.11
N VAL A 522 -13.67 -4.91 11.60
CA VAL A 522 -13.43 -6.00 10.65
C VAL A 522 -13.67 -5.44 9.25
N CYS A 523 -12.59 -5.21 8.52
CA CYS A 523 -12.55 -4.60 7.18
C CYS A 523 -12.70 -5.70 6.12
N LEU A 524 -13.91 -5.87 5.62
CA LEU A 524 -14.25 -6.84 4.57
C LEU A 524 -13.95 -6.25 3.18
N LYS A 525 -13.02 -6.90 2.47
CA LYS A 525 -12.49 -6.49 1.15
C LYS A 525 -12.93 -7.43 0.03
N ALA A 526 -12.89 -6.95 -1.20
CA ALA A 526 -13.21 -7.77 -2.38
C ALA A 526 -12.08 -8.77 -2.67
N GLU A 527 -10.83 -8.31 -2.59
CA GLU A 527 -9.62 -9.08 -2.91
C GLU A 527 -8.57 -9.01 -1.80
N GLY A 528 -7.67 -9.99 -1.77
CA GLY A 528 -6.61 -10.11 -0.76
C GLY A 528 -6.68 -11.37 0.12
N THR A 529 -6.08 -11.27 1.31
CA THR A 529 -5.92 -12.37 2.28
C THR A 529 -7.24 -12.73 2.97
N ASP A 530 -7.56 -14.01 3.09
CA ASP A 530 -8.74 -14.52 3.80
C ASP A 530 -8.39 -14.85 5.25
N ALA A 531 -8.55 -13.88 6.16
CA ALA A 531 -8.11 -14.00 7.55
C ALA A 531 -8.82 -15.12 8.35
N ALA A 532 -9.97 -15.64 7.87
CA ALA A 532 -10.62 -16.81 8.46
C ALA A 532 -9.84 -18.12 8.26
N LYS A 533 -8.76 -18.10 7.47
CA LYS A 533 -7.84 -19.24 7.24
C LYS A 533 -6.45 -19.04 7.86
N VAL A 534 -6.19 -17.89 8.47
CA VAL A 534 -4.91 -17.59 9.14
C VAL A 534 -4.93 -18.24 10.53
N ASP A 535 -3.81 -18.80 10.95
CA ASP A 535 -3.65 -19.30 12.32
C ASP A 535 -3.60 -18.10 13.30
N PRO A 536 -4.50 -18.00 14.29
CA PRO A 536 -4.50 -16.88 15.24
C PRO A 536 -3.28 -16.87 16.17
N GLU A 537 -2.61 -18.02 16.36
CA GLU A 537 -1.34 -18.13 17.06
C GLU A 537 -0.19 -17.63 16.17
N HIS A 538 -0.15 -18.08 14.91
CA HIS A 538 0.86 -17.75 13.90
C HIS A 538 0.29 -16.89 12.77
N LEU A 539 0.17 -15.57 13.02
CA LEU A 539 -0.31 -14.63 12.01
C LEU A 539 0.62 -14.58 10.79
N GLU A 540 0.01 -14.39 9.61
CA GLU A 540 0.73 -14.00 8.40
C GLU A 540 0.48 -12.53 8.07
N VAL A 541 1.43 -11.90 7.36
CA VAL A 541 1.23 -10.64 6.64
C VAL A 541 -0.09 -10.66 5.87
N THR A 542 -0.98 -9.70 6.14
CA THR A 542 -2.28 -9.58 5.48
C THR A 542 -2.32 -8.35 4.58
N ILE A 543 -3.03 -8.44 3.46
CA ILE A 543 -3.29 -7.30 2.57
C ILE A 543 -4.65 -7.49 1.89
N GLY A 544 -5.41 -6.42 1.69
CA GLY A 544 -6.69 -6.49 1.01
C GLY A 544 -7.19 -5.14 0.48
N ALA A 545 -7.89 -5.19 -0.66
CA ALA A 545 -8.31 -4.02 -1.43
C ALA A 545 -9.63 -4.30 -2.20
N ASN A 546 -10.23 -3.23 -2.70
CA ASN A 546 -11.44 -3.26 -3.51
C ASN A 546 -11.18 -2.81 -4.95
N SER A 547 -11.82 -3.48 -5.91
CA SER A 547 -11.94 -2.99 -7.29
C SER A 547 -12.85 -1.75 -7.34
N PHE A 548 -12.50 -0.77 -8.18
CA PHE A 548 -13.26 0.49 -8.31
C PHE A 548 -13.49 0.89 -9.78
N SER A 549 -14.29 1.93 -9.98
CA SER A 549 -14.65 2.46 -11.30
C SER A 549 -14.54 3.99 -11.34
N LYS A 550 -14.05 4.57 -12.44
CA LYS A 550 -13.85 6.02 -12.63
C LYS A 550 -14.08 6.40 -14.10
N GLU A 551 -14.61 7.58 -14.38
CA GLU A 551 -14.80 8.06 -15.75
C GLU A 551 -13.45 8.38 -16.44
N THR A 552 -13.39 8.26 -17.76
CA THR A 552 -12.26 8.73 -18.58
C THR A 552 -12.25 10.27 -18.72
N GLY A 553 -11.15 10.83 -19.25
CA GLY A 553 -10.84 12.26 -19.20
C GLY A 553 -10.48 12.73 -17.79
N GLY A 554 -10.21 14.01 -17.61
CA GLY A 554 -9.73 14.59 -16.36
C GLY A 554 -8.27 14.26 -16.05
N LEU A 555 -7.82 14.65 -14.85
CA LEU A 555 -6.43 14.47 -14.38
C LEU A 555 -6.04 12.99 -14.22
N THR A 556 -4.73 12.69 -14.26
CA THR A 556 -4.22 11.33 -13.98
C THR A 556 -4.38 10.96 -12.52
N LEU A 557 -4.73 9.70 -12.24
CA LEU A 557 -4.80 9.16 -10.88
C LEU A 557 -3.40 9.07 -10.28
N THR A 558 -3.20 9.70 -9.13
CA THR A 558 -2.00 9.59 -8.30
C THR A 558 -1.96 8.24 -7.55
N ALA A 559 -0.85 7.96 -6.85
CA ALA A 559 -0.77 6.81 -5.95
C ALA A 559 -1.81 6.90 -4.81
N ASP A 560 -2.07 8.11 -4.30
CA ASP A 560 -3.02 8.34 -3.20
C ASP A 560 -4.48 8.28 -3.65
N ASP A 561 -4.79 8.71 -4.88
CA ASP A 561 -6.10 8.48 -5.48
C ASP A 561 -6.42 6.98 -5.53
N VAL A 562 -5.51 6.16 -6.06
CA VAL A 562 -5.76 4.72 -6.20
C VAL A 562 -5.75 3.99 -4.86
N ARG A 563 -4.95 4.44 -3.88
CA ARG A 563 -5.04 3.95 -2.49
C ARG A 563 -6.42 4.23 -1.89
N THR A 564 -6.87 5.47 -1.98
CA THR A 564 -8.17 5.92 -1.43
C THR A 564 -9.34 5.19 -2.11
N LEU A 565 -9.38 5.17 -3.44
CA LEU A 565 -10.46 4.58 -4.24
C LEU A 565 -10.54 3.05 -4.13
N SER A 566 -9.40 2.36 -3.95
CA SER A 566 -9.39 0.93 -3.65
C SER A 566 -9.60 0.61 -2.17
N SER A 567 -9.42 1.59 -1.29
CA SER A 567 -9.36 1.43 0.16
C SER A 567 -8.41 0.29 0.57
N VAL A 568 -7.23 0.21 -0.07
CA VAL A 568 -6.22 -0.81 0.22
C VAL A 568 -5.71 -0.67 1.66
N GLN A 569 -5.60 -1.78 2.38
CA GLN A 569 -5.08 -1.85 3.74
C GLN A 569 -4.21 -3.11 3.86
N GLY A 570 -3.23 -3.10 4.77
CA GLY A 570 -2.43 -4.28 5.09
C GLY A 570 -1.80 -4.23 6.48
N LYS A 571 -1.33 -5.39 6.94
CA LYS A 571 -0.63 -5.59 8.21
C LYS A 571 0.56 -6.55 8.06
N ASP A 572 1.56 -6.39 8.92
CA ASP A 572 2.70 -7.30 9.06
C ASP A 572 2.30 -8.66 9.71
N ALA A 573 3.28 -9.48 10.10
CA ALA A 573 3.05 -10.77 10.75
C ALA A 573 2.75 -10.63 12.26
N GLU A 574 3.00 -9.47 12.84
CA GLU A 574 2.81 -9.15 14.25
C GLU A 574 1.39 -8.59 14.49
N GLY A 575 0.79 -8.03 13.45
CA GLY A 575 -0.55 -7.44 13.41
C GLY A 575 -0.55 -5.90 13.36
N THR A 576 0.60 -5.24 13.22
CA THR A 576 0.73 -3.79 13.05
C THR A 576 0.14 -3.35 11.71
N THR A 577 -0.54 -2.20 11.67
CA THR A 577 -1.01 -1.61 10.41
C THR A 577 0.10 -0.87 9.70
N TYR A 578 0.31 -1.14 8.40
CA TYR A 578 1.21 -0.33 7.59
C TYR A 578 0.61 1.08 7.37
N LYS A 579 1.44 2.13 7.41
CA LYS A 579 1.07 3.47 6.92
C LYS A 579 0.71 3.37 5.42
N ASP A 580 -0.34 4.07 4.97
CA ASP A 580 -0.87 3.94 3.59
C ASP A 580 0.20 4.17 2.51
N GLU A 581 1.14 5.08 2.77
CA GLU A 581 2.30 5.38 1.90
C GLU A 581 3.17 4.14 1.58
N HIS A 582 3.24 3.16 2.51
CA HIS A 582 3.97 1.89 2.35
C HIS A 582 3.25 0.87 1.46
N LEU A 583 1.97 1.10 1.10
CA LEU A 583 1.20 0.23 0.21
C LEU A 583 1.37 0.75 -1.22
N ILE A 584 2.36 0.20 -1.92
CA ILE A 584 2.87 0.74 -3.18
C ILE A 584 2.10 0.14 -4.38
N PRO A 585 1.42 0.95 -5.21
CA PRO A 585 0.83 0.49 -6.48
C PRO A 585 1.91 0.25 -7.54
N ASN A 586 1.70 -0.74 -8.41
CA ASN A 586 2.60 -1.00 -9.55
C ASN A 586 2.56 0.17 -10.56
N GLU A 587 3.68 0.89 -10.66
CA GLU A 587 3.85 2.06 -11.53
C GLU A 587 3.49 1.80 -13.01
N LYS A 588 3.79 0.61 -13.54
CA LYS A 588 3.53 0.27 -14.95
C LYS A 588 2.05 0.05 -15.22
N GLU A 589 1.36 -0.58 -14.27
CA GLU A 589 -0.09 -0.79 -14.30
C GLU A 589 -0.83 0.54 -14.12
N LEU A 590 -0.41 1.35 -13.14
CA LEU A 590 -0.94 2.70 -12.93
C LEU A 590 -0.70 3.62 -14.14
N LYS A 591 0.47 3.55 -14.79
CA LYS A 591 0.73 4.29 -16.04
C LYS A 591 -0.22 3.84 -17.15
N ALA A 592 -0.42 2.53 -17.35
CA ALA A 592 -1.34 2.03 -18.38
C ALA A 592 -2.80 2.48 -18.15
N ILE A 593 -3.24 2.51 -16.89
CA ILE A 593 -4.54 3.08 -16.48
C ILE A 593 -4.61 4.58 -16.82
N ASN A 594 -3.56 5.35 -16.51
CA ASN A 594 -3.53 6.79 -16.75
C ASN A 594 -3.41 7.17 -18.22
N ASP A 595 -2.65 6.40 -19.01
CA ASP A 595 -2.58 6.53 -20.47
C ASP A 595 -3.97 6.28 -21.11
N ALA A 596 -4.72 5.28 -20.63
CA ALA A 596 -6.07 5.00 -21.10
C ALA A 596 -7.08 6.07 -20.64
N LYS A 597 -7.02 6.48 -19.38
CA LYS A 597 -7.91 7.50 -18.79
C LYS A 597 -7.78 8.85 -19.50
N THR A 598 -6.55 9.33 -19.70
CA THR A 598 -6.30 10.60 -20.40
C THR A 598 -6.64 10.52 -21.88
N ALA A 599 -6.38 9.39 -22.55
CA ALA A 599 -6.77 9.14 -23.94
C ALA A 599 -8.29 8.90 -24.15
N GLY A 600 -9.12 9.02 -23.10
CA GLY A 600 -10.58 8.89 -23.21
C GLY A 600 -11.08 7.46 -23.41
N LYS A 601 -10.27 6.44 -23.10
CA LYS A 601 -10.54 5.03 -23.45
C LYS A 601 -11.14 4.25 -22.27
N ALA A 602 -12.37 3.78 -22.45
CA ALA A 602 -13.00 2.84 -21.53
C ALA A 602 -12.30 1.47 -21.56
N GLY A 603 -12.39 0.71 -20.46
CA GLY A 603 -11.76 -0.61 -20.35
C GLY A 603 -11.65 -1.13 -18.92
N LYS A 604 -11.13 -2.34 -18.77
CA LYS A 604 -10.81 -2.95 -17.47
C LYS A 604 -9.32 -3.23 -17.40
N PHE A 605 -8.70 -2.76 -16.33
CA PHE A 605 -7.27 -2.79 -16.11
C PHE A 605 -6.98 -3.49 -14.79
N GLU A 606 -5.90 -4.25 -14.71
CA GLU A 606 -5.42 -4.78 -13.43
C GLU A 606 -4.56 -3.73 -12.73
N LEU A 607 -4.66 -3.66 -11.40
CA LEU A 607 -3.74 -2.87 -10.57
C LEU A 607 -3.34 -3.69 -9.34
N THR A 608 -2.03 -3.78 -9.11
CA THR A 608 -1.42 -4.56 -8.04
C THR A 608 -0.80 -3.63 -7.00
N PHE A 609 -1.15 -3.81 -5.74
CA PHE A 609 -0.49 -3.18 -4.59
C PHE A 609 0.41 -4.19 -3.89
N THR A 610 1.54 -3.73 -3.36
CA THR A 610 2.53 -4.56 -2.64
C THR A 610 2.85 -3.94 -1.28
N SER A 611 2.94 -4.75 -0.22
CA SER A 611 3.39 -4.34 1.12
C SER A 611 4.92 -4.37 1.25
N PRO A 612 5.52 -3.77 2.31
CA PRO A 612 6.95 -3.88 2.59
C PRO A 612 7.46 -5.33 2.60
N ASP A 613 6.68 -6.24 3.20
CA ASP A 613 6.96 -7.69 3.27
C ASP A 613 6.56 -8.46 2.01
N LYS A 614 6.38 -7.76 0.88
CA LYS A 614 6.23 -8.31 -0.48
C LYS A 614 4.96 -9.16 -0.70
N LYS A 615 4.02 -9.16 0.25
CA LYS A 615 2.66 -9.66 0.05
C LYS A 615 1.93 -8.68 -0.89
N SER A 616 1.16 -9.18 -1.85
CA SER A 616 0.47 -8.34 -2.82
C SER A 616 -1.01 -8.65 -2.96
N VAL A 617 -1.79 -7.65 -3.36
CA VAL A 617 -3.19 -7.77 -3.74
C VAL A 617 -3.38 -7.17 -5.13
N LYS A 618 -4.14 -7.87 -5.99
CA LYS A 618 -4.53 -7.39 -7.31
C LYS A 618 -6.02 -7.05 -7.31
N ILE A 619 -6.36 -5.91 -7.89
CA ILE A 619 -7.73 -5.45 -8.11
C ILE A 619 -7.98 -5.15 -9.59
N THR A 620 -9.24 -4.87 -9.95
CA THR A 620 -9.62 -4.34 -11.26
C THR A 620 -10.02 -2.87 -11.15
N VAL A 621 -9.41 -2.02 -11.97
CA VAL A 621 -9.83 -0.65 -12.21
C VAL A 621 -10.67 -0.61 -13.49
N SER A 622 -11.91 -0.16 -13.40
CA SER A 622 -12.83 -0.05 -14.55
C SER A 622 -12.93 1.41 -15.00
N LEU A 623 -12.45 1.71 -16.19
CA LEU A 623 -12.64 3.01 -16.84
C LEU A 623 -13.88 2.98 -17.72
N HIS A 624 -14.71 4.01 -17.65
CA HIS A 624 -15.99 4.06 -18.37
C HIS A 624 -16.25 5.43 -19.03
N GLY A 625 -17.11 5.43 -20.05
CA GLY A 625 -17.46 6.61 -20.85
C GLY A 625 -16.35 6.98 -21.81
N GLU A 626 -16.40 6.45 -23.04
CA GLU A 626 -15.44 6.77 -24.10
C GLU A 626 -15.77 8.14 -24.74
N TYR A 627 -14.80 9.06 -24.86
CA TYR A 627 -15.05 10.38 -25.47
C TYR A 627 -14.29 10.54 -26.79
N ASP A 628 -15.03 10.72 -27.89
CA ASP A 628 -14.47 10.92 -29.24
C ASP A 628 -13.60 12.18 -29.35
N LYS A 629 -13.86 13.17 -28.49
CA LYS A 629 -13.01 14.34 -28.28
C LYS A 629 -12.86 14.64 -26.80
N ILE A 630 -11.61 14.83 -26.41
CA ILE A 630 -11.18 15.48 -25.18
C ILE A 630 -10.20 16.56 -25.61
N VAL A 631 -10.41 17.79 -25.16
CA VAL A 631 -9.47 18.90 -25.33
C VAL A 631 -9.25 19.50 -23.95
N GLN A 632 -7.99 19.68 -23.58
CA GLN A 632 -7.58 20.38 -22.37
C GLN A 632 -6.69 21.55 -22.78
N ASP A 633 -6.98 22.73 -22.26
CA ASP A 633 -6.11 23.89 -22.40
C ASP A 633 -4.86 23.76 -21.52
N ALA A 634 -3.72 24.25 -22.01
CA ALA A 634 -2.43 24.05 -21.37
C ALA A 634 -2.11 25.08 -20.28
N ASP A 635 -2.73 26.27 -20.32
CA ASP A 635 -2.43 27.38 -19.41
C ASP A 635 -3.43 27.45 -18.23
N SER A 636 -4.72 27.21 -18.50
CA SER A 636 -5.79 27.16 -17.48
C SER A 636 -6.03 25.77 -16.90
N GLY A 637 -5.67 24.72 -17.65
CA GLY A 637 -6.03 23.34 -17.34
C GLY A 637 -7.51 22.99 -17.56
N GLU A 638 -8.35 23.94 -18.00
CA GLU A 638 -9.76 23.69 -18.33
C GLU A 638 -9.86 22.59 -19.40
N MET A 639 -10.76 21.63 -19.20
CA MET A 639 -10.95 20.50 -20.10
C MET A 639 -12.41 20.38 -20.52
N ILE A 640 -12.66 20.21 -21.81
CA ILE A 640 -13.98 19.91 -22.37
C ILE A 640 -13.92 18.58 -23.14
N LYS A 641 -14.90 17.71 -22.87
CA LYS A 641 -15.02 16.38 -23.48
C LYS A 641 -16.43 16.15 -24.04
N ALA A 642 -16.51 15.62 -25.26
CA ALA A 642 -17.75 15.46 -26.00
C ALA A 642 -17.70 14.25 -26.95
N LYS A 643 -18.87 13.66 -27.19
CA LYS A 643 -19.07 12.54 -28.11
C LYS A 643 -19.57 13.01 -29.48
N HIS A 644 -19.29 12.22 -30.51
CA HIS A 644 -19.87 12.36 -31.85
C HIS A 644 -21.36 11.99 -31.85
N ILE A 645 -22.15 12.73 -32.62
CA ILE A 645 -23.61 12.55 -32.71
C ILE A 645 -23.94 11.81 -34.01
N ILE A 646 -24.78 10.79 -33.93
CA ILE A 646 -25.35 10.11 -35.11
C ILE A 646 -26.83 10.42 -35.18
N SER A 647 -27.31 10.86 -36.34
CA SER A 647 -28.73 11.08 -36.59
C SER A 647 -29.04 10.97 -38.07
N LYS A 648 -30.21 10.43 -38.41
CA LYS A 648 -30.72 10.59 -39.77
C LYS A 648 -31.13 12.02 -40.08
N THR A 649 -31.19 12.34 -41.36
CA THR A 649 -31.62 13.63 -41.91
C THR A 649 -33.12 13.87 -41.77
N SER A 650 -33.94 12.83 -41.72
CA SER A 650 -35.40 12.95 -41.56
C SER A 650 -35.81 13.14 -40.10
N GLY A 651 -36.11 14.38 -39.71
CA GLY A 651 -36.49 14.76 -38.34
C GLY A 651 -36.91 16.23 -38.19
N ALA A 652 -37.10 16.67 -36.95
CA ALA A 652 -37.16 18.09 -36.59
C ALA A 652 -35.75 18.72 -36.59
N PRO A 653 -35.58 20.05 -36.74
CA PRO A 653 -34.27 20.68 -36.50
C PRO A 653 -33.85 20.49 -35.03
N PHE A 654 -32.54 20.35 -34.79
CA PHE A 654 -32.00 20.23 -33.44
C PHE A 654 -32.08 21.54 -32.66
N THR A 655 -32.42 21.46 -31.38
CA THR A 655 -32.19 22.56 -30.41
C THR A 655 -30.76 22.50 -29.83
N LYS A 656 -30.31 23.57 -29.17
CA LYS A 656 -28.98 23.62 -28.54
C LYS A 656 -28.85 22.62 -27.39
N GLU A 657 -29.93 22.43 -26.66
CA GLU A 657 -30.06 21.55 -25.50
C GLU A 657 -29.95 20.09 -25.95
N GLN A 658 -30.65 19.72 -27.02
CA GLN A 658 -30.51 18.40 -27.66
C GLN A 658 -29.08 18.14 -28.15
N LEU A 659 -28.40 19.14 -28.73
CA LEU A 659 -27.01 18.98 -29.17
C LEU A 659 -26.04 18.75 -28.02
N LYS A 660 -26.25 19.42 -26.86
CA LYS A 660 -25.48 19.14 -25.62
C LYS A 660 -25.80 17.74 -25.05
N GLU A 661 -27.07 17.36 -25.06
CA GLU A 661 -27.55 16.07 -24.53
C GLU A 661 -27.04 14.88 -25.37
N LEU A 662 -27.10 14.98 -26.69
CA LEU A 662 -26.66 13.92 -27.62
C LEU A 662 -25.13 13.75 -27.64
N SER A 663 -24.37 14.84 -27.57
CA SER A 663 -22.91 14.77 -27.43
C SER A 663 -22.46 14.38 -26.02
N ARG A 664 -23.36 14.42 -25.03
CA ARG A 664 -23.08 14.30 -23.59
C ARG A 664 -21.90 15.19 -23.16
N VAL A 665 -21.85 16.41 -23.69
CA VAL A 665 -20.72 17.33 -23.43
C VAL A 665 -20.58 17.65 -21.95
N LYS A 666 -19.37 17.49 -21.43
CA LYS A 666 -18.97 17.87 -20.08
C LYS A 666 -17.75 18.76 -20.16
N ALA A 667 -17.62 19.68 -19.22
CA ALA A 667 -16.37 20.40 -18.99
C ALA A 667 -16.00 20.34 -17.50
N VAL A 668 -14.71 20.47 -17.21
CA VAL A 668 -14.14 20.62 -15.88
C VAL A 668 -13.09 21.72 -15.89
N THR A 669 -12.92 22.43 -14.77
CA THR A 669 -11.79 23.34 -14.55
C THR A 669 -10.49 22.56 -14.29
N GLY A 670 -9.35 23.26 -14.24
CA GLY A 670 -8.02 22.62 -14.07
C GLY A 670 -7.81 21.83 -12.77
N ASP A 671 -8.74 21.89 -11.83
CA ASP A 671 -8.82 21.13 -10.58
C ASP A 671 -9.79 19.92 -10.63
N ASP A 672 -10.26 19.53 -11.83
CA ASP A 672 -11.28 18.48 -12.09
C ASP A 672 -12.70 18.83 -11.55
N SER A 673 -12.94 20.07 -11.07
CA SER A 673 -14.27 20.54 -10.64
C SER A 673 -15.24 20.68 -11.82
N VAL A 674 -16.49 20.21 -11.65
CA VAL A 674 -17.49 20.11 -12.73
C VAL A 674 -18.07 21.47 -13.12
N ILE A 675 -17.96 21.81 -14.41
CA ILE A 675 -18.62 22.97 -15.02
C ILE A 675 -20.04 22.57 -15.43
N GLU A 676 -21.04 23.35 -15.00
CA GLU A 676 -22.45 23.08 -15.34
C GLU A 676 -22.69 23.12 -16.85
N THR A 677 -23.40 22.13 -17.38
CA THR A 677 -23.63 21.96 -18.83
C THR A 677 -24.29 23.18 -19.50
N ASP A 678 -25.01 24.02 -18.77
CA ASP A 678 -25.58 25.27 -19.29
C ASP A 678 -24.54 26.35 -19.59
N LEU A 679 -23.44 26.40 -18.83
CA LEU A 679 -22.32 27.32 -19.04
C LEU A 679 -21.50 26.99 -20.30
N ILE A 680 -21.58 25.74 -20.79
CA ILE A 680 -20.94 25.32 -22.03
C ILE A 680 -21.67 25.97 -23.22
N THR A 681 -20.94 26.69 -24.07
CA THR A 681 -21.51 27.48 -25.17
C THR A 681 -21.21 26.88 -26.55
N PHE A 682 -21.82 27.47 -27.59
CA PHE A 682 -21.56 27.15 -28.99
C PHE A 682 -20.95 28.40 -29.65
N PRO A 683 -19.61 28.52 -29.76
CA PRO A 683 -18.95 29.73 -30.27
C PRO A 683 -19.24 29.98 -31.76
N LYS A 684 -19.49 28.91 -32.53
CA LYS A 684 -19.68 28.94 -33.99
C LYS A 684 -21.14 28.66 -34.35
N GLN A 685 -22.03 29.60 -34.04
CA GLN A 685 -23.48 29.50 -34.27
C GLN A 685 -23.85 29.06 -35.71
N GLU A 686 -23.07 29.48 -36.71
CA GLU A 686 -23.23 29.05 -38.11
C GLU A 686 -23.18 27.53 -38.34
N GLN A 687 -22.45 26.76 -37.51
CA GLN A 687 -22.39 25.30 -37.61
C GLN A 687 -23.78 24.68 -37.37
N ILE A 688 -24.50 25.16 -36.35
CA ILE A 688 -25.86 24.71 -36.01
C ILE A 688 -26.85 25.06 -37.14
N GLU A 689 -26.68 26.24 -37.74
CA GLU A 689 -27.50 26.69 -38.87
C GLU A 689 -27.28 25.82 -40.11
N LYS A 690 -26.01 25.55 -40.48
CA LYS A 690 -25.64 24.67 -41.59
C LYS A 690 -26.09 23.22 -41.36
N LEU A 691 -26.00 22.72 -40.12
CA LEU A 691 -26.48 21.39 -39.72
C LEU A 691 -28.01 21.29 -39.87
N ASN A 692 -28.75 22.30 -39.40
CA ASN A 692 -30.21 22.31 -39.50
C ASN A 692 -30.71 22.57 -40.93
N GLU A 693 -30.00 23.36 -41.74
CA GLU A 693 -30.25 23.49 -43.18
C GLU A 693 -30.01 22.16 -43.91
N ALA A 694 -28.95 21.42 -43.58
CA ALA A 694 -28.68 20.09 -44.12
C ALA A 694 -29.80 19.09 -43.74
N LYS A 695 -30.23 19.07 -42.48
CA LYS A 695 -31.36 18.24 -42.03
C LYS A 695 -32.66 18.60 -42.76
N ALA A 696 -32.97 19.90 -42.91
CA ALA A 696 -34.15 20.38 -43.64
C ALA A 696 -34.11 20.07 -45.15
N SER A 697 -32.94 20.11 -45.78
CA SER A 697 -32.73 19.79 -47.20
C SER A 697 -32.51 18.29 -47.48
N LYS A 698 -32.47 17.45 -46.44
CA LYS A 698 -32.10 16.03 -46.47
C LYS A 698 -30.70 15.74 -47.02
N LYS A 699 -29.75 16.66 -46.80
CA LYS A 699 -28.36 16.48 -47.17
C LYS A 699 -27.63 15.65 -46.11
N THR A 700 -27.09 14.50 -46.51
CA THR A 700 -26.26 13.64 -45.67
C THR A 700 -24.80 14.09 -45.68
N GLY A 701 -24.01 13.60 -44.73
CA GLY A 701 -22.59 13.89 -44.58
C GLY A 701 -22.17 14.21 -43.14
N GLU A 702 -20.94 14.70 -43.02
CA GLU A 702 -20.31 15.05 -41.75
C GLU A 702 -20.35 16.57 -41.52
N PHE A 703 -20.73 16.97 -40.31
CA PHE A 703 -20.90 18.37 -39.93
C PHE A 703 -20.17 18.63 -38.61
N GLU A 704 -19.26 19.60 -38.60
CA GLU A 704 -18.57 20.02 -37.37
C GLU A 704 -19.54 20.68 -36.39
N LEU A 705 -19.36 20.40 -35.11
CA LEU A 705 -20.03 21.06 -34.01
C LEU A 705 -19.02 21.37 -32.90
N THR A 706 -18.71 22.65 -32.74
CA THR A 706 -17.81 23.15 -31.70
C THR A 706 -18.60 23.55 -30.45
N PHE A 707 -18.16 23.04 -29.30
CA PHE A 707 -18.52 23.51 -27.96
C PHE A 707 -17.36 24.32 -27.38
N ALA A 708 -17.64 25.31 -26.53
CA ALA A 708 -16.64 26.02 -25.73
C ALA A 708 -17.02 26.03 -24.24
N ALA A 709 -16.03 25.78 -23.38
CA ALA A 709 -16.15 25.98 -21.94
C ALA A 709 -15.83 27.46 -21.55
N PRO A 710 -16.17 27.92 -20.32
CA PRO A 710 -16.13 29.33 -19.93
C PRO A 710 -14.79 30.07 -20.10
N ASP A 711 -13.66 29.42 -19.83
CA ASP A 711 -12.33 30.04 -19.96
C ASP A 711 -11.81 30.00 -21.41
N GLY A 712 -12.52 29.31 -22.31
CA GLY A 712 -12.34 29.39 -23.76
C GLY A 712 -11.95 28.08 -24.44
N THR A 713 -11.83 26.97 -23.72
CA THR A 713 -11.40 25.69 -24.30
C THR A 713 -12.45 25.16 -25.28
N GLU A 714 -12.08 25.03 -26.56
CA GLU A 714 -12.97 24.52 -27.61
C GLU A 714 -12.77 23.02 -27.90
N ALA A 715 -13.86 22.24 -27.91
CA ALA A 715 -13.89 20.89 -28.48
C ALA A 715 -14.84 20.81 -29.68
N THR A 716 -14.34 20.30 -30.81
CA THR A 716 -15.12 20.13 -32.06
C THR A 716 -15.36 18.67 -32.37
N VAL A 717 -16.62 18.25 -32.32
CA VAL A 717 -17.09 16.88 -32.65
C VAL A 717 -17.75 16.84 -34.03
N THR A 718 -17.85 15.63 -34.60
CA THR A 718 -18.63 15.39 -35.82
C THR A 718 -20.07 15.03 -35.50
N VAL A 719 -21.01 15.63 -36.23
CA VAL A 719 -22.40 15.19 -36.35
C VAL A 719 -22.56 14.48 -37.68
N TYR A 720 -22.82 13.17 -37.63
CA TYR A 720 -23.06 12.31 -38.79
C TYR A 720 -24.54 12.38 -39.17
N LEU A 721 -24.87 13.15 -40.20
CA LEU A 721 -26.19 13.17 -40.81
C LEU A 721 -26.30 12.07 -41.88
N THR A 722 -27.14 11.07 -41.61
CA THR A 722 -27.31 9.87 -42.43
C THR A 722 -28.67 9.81 -43.12
N GLU A 723 -28.82 8.99 -44.16
CA GLU A 723 -30.09 8.80 -44.85
C GLU A 723 -31.08 8.03 -43.96
N GLU A 724 -30.66 6.86 -43.49
CA GLU A 724 -31.46 5.95 -42.68
C GLU A 724 -30.85 5.71 -41.29
N GLY A 725 -31.71 5.31 -40.34
CA GLY A 725 -31.34 5.07 -38.95
C GLY A 725 -32.32 5.68 -37.95
N LEU A 726 -31.78 6.18 -36.83
CA LEU A 726 -32.52 6.85 -35.76
C LEU A 726 -32.43 8.38 -35.88
N ASP A 727 -33.49 9.09 -35.47
CA ASP A 727 -33.51 10.56 -35.43
C ASP A 727 -33.08 11.05 -34.05
N GLY A 728 -31.90 11.67 -33.95
CA GLY A 728 -31.41 12.25 -32.71
C GLY A 728 -32.28 13.39 -32.21
N ALA A 729 -32.96 14.14 -33.09
CA ALA A 729 -33.84 15.23 -32.70
C ALA A 729 -35.19 14.74 -32.11
N ALA A 730 -35.45 13.43 -32.11
CA ALA A 730 -36.66 12.80 -31.57
C ALA A 730 -36.40 11.89 -30.35
N GLN A 731 -35.16 11.86 -29.83
CA GLN A 731 -34.81 11.13 -28.60
C GLN A 731 -34.08 12.04 -27.61
N GLY A 732 -34.18 11.69 -26.33
CA GLY A 732 -33.25 12.17 -25.29
C GLY A 732 -32.10 11.19 -25.10
N SER A 733 -31.24 11.51 -24.13
CA SER A 733 -30.06 10.74 -23.74
C SER A 733 -30.35 9.31 -23.26
N GLY A 734 -29.30 8.49 -23.17
CA GLY A 734 -29.38 7.13 -22.61
C GLY A 734 -29.95 6.07 -23.56
N LYS A 735 -29.86 6.27 -24.89
CA LYS A 735 -30.29 5.30 -25.90
C LYS A 735 -29.22 5.07 -26.97
N PRO A 736 -29.04 3.80 -27.41
CA PRO A 736 -28.14 3.50 -28.52
C PRO A 736 -28.67 4.06 -29.85
N SER A 737 -27.76 4.44 -30.73
CA SER A 737 -28.09 4.99 -32.05
C SER A 737 -27.21 4.41 -33.15
N CYS A 738 -27.78 4.25 -34.34
CA CYS A 738 -27.03 3.87 -35.53
C CYS A 738 -27.59 4.59 -36.76
N GLY A 739 -26.75 4.77 -37.77
CA GLY A 739 -27.11 5.37 -39.05
C GLY A 739 -26.15 4.95 -40.15
N ALA A 740 -26.64 5.00 -41.39
CA ALA A 740 -25.88 4.69 -42.59
C ALA A 740 -26.53 5.38 -43.82
N ASP A 741 -25.78 5.47 -44.90
CA ASP A 741 -26.18 6.06 -46.18
C ASP A 741 -26.25 5.01 -47.30
N SER A 742 -27.24 5.10 -48.19
CA SER A 742 -27.24 4.32 -49.43
C SER A 742 -26.17 4.83 -50.40
N VAL A 743 -25.57 3.92 -51.16
CA VAL A 743 -24.42 4.20 -52.04
C VAL A 743 -24.59 3.62 -53.44
N SER A 744 -23.88 4.20 -54.41
CA SER A 744 -23.75 3.66 -55.76
C SER A 744 -22.29 3.33 -56.04
N HIS A 745 -22.00 2.12 -56.51
CA HIS A 745 -20.64 1.65 -56.77
C HIS A 745 -20.58 0.87 -58.09
N PRO A 746 -19.54 1.05 -58.94
CA PRO A 746 -19.36 0.23 -60.13
C PRO A 746 -19.28 -1.28 -59.86
N THR A 747 -19.80 -2.07 -60.78
CA THR A 747 -19.63 -3.54 -60.86
C THR A 747 -18.19 -3.95 -61.20
N GLY A 748 -17.82 -5.18 -60.85
CA GLY A 748 -16.47 -5.72 -61.05
C GLY A 748 -15.47 -5.31 -59.96
N GLY A 749 -14.21 -5.69 -60.17
CA GLY A 749 -13.14 -5.55 -59.18
C GLY A 749 -13.17 -6.66 -58.11
N ASN A 750 -12.52 -6.39 -56.97
CA ASN A 750 -12.51 -7.29 -55.82
C ASN A 750 -13.88 -7.35 -55.14
N SER A 751 -14.14 -8.37 -54.32
CA SER A 751 -15.29 -8.37 -53.40
C SER A 751 -15.11 -7.30 -52.31
N PHE A 752 -16.22 -6.68 -51.87
CA PHE A 752 -16.22 -5.76 -50.73
C PHE A 752 -15.85 -6.49 -49.43
N GLY A 753 -14.93 -5.92 -48.66
CA GLY A 753 -14.74 -6.27 -47.25
C GLY A 753 -15.78 -5.61 -46.32
N GLU A 754 -15.90 -6.08 -45.07
CA GLU A 754 -16.83 -5.49 -44.10
C GLU A 754 -16.45 -4.05 -43.73
N GLU A 755 -15.17 -3.80 -43.44
CA GLU A 755 -14.65 -2.45 -43.15
C GLU A 755 -14.85 -1.50 -44.35
N GLU A 756 -14.56 -1.98 -45.57
CA GLU A 756 -14.75 -1.25 -46.82
C GLU A 756 -16.21 -0.85 -47.03
N LEU A 757 -17.14 -1.79 -46.86
CA LEU A 757 -18.56 -1.53 -47.06
C LEU A 757 -19.17 -0.67 -45.93
N THR A 758 -18.69 -0.83 -44.71
CA THR A 758 -19.01 0.02 -43.55
C THR A 758 -18.60 1.47 -43.83
N GLU A 759 -17.39 1.69 -44.35
CA GLU A 759 -16.90 3.04 -44.63
C GLU A 759 -17.56 3.66 -45.87
N LEU A 760 -17.76 2.89 -46.94
CA LEU A 760 -18.52 3.32 -48.12
C LEU A 760 -19.91 3.82 -47.72
N CYS A 761 -20.65 3.05 -46.93
CA CYS A 761 -21.99 3.40 -46.46
C CYS A 761 -21.99 4.41 -45.29
N ARG A 762 -20.82 4.89 -44.84
CA ARG A 762 -20.64 5.68 -43.61
C ARG A 762 -21.44 5.14 -42.42
N ALA A 763 -21.46 3.82 -42.27
CA ALA A 763 -22.17 3.17 -41.19
C ALA A 763 -21.46 3.47 -39.86
N ARG A 764 -22.20 3.99 -38.89
CA ARG A 764 -21.71 4.37 -37.55
C ARG A 764 -22.70 3.92 -36.47
N GLY A 765 -22.19 3.53 -35.31
CA GLY A 765 -22.99 3.10 -34.15
C GLY A 765 -22.51 3.70 -32.83
N LYS A 766 -23.45 3.94 -31.92
CA LYS A 766 -23.22 4.35 -30.51
C LYS A 766 -24.08 3.49 -29.59
N ASP A 767 -23.53 3.04 -28.47
CA ASP A 767 -24.23 2.23 -27.48
C ASP A 767 -25.12 3.07 -26.52
N GLU A 768 -25.68 2.44 -25.47
CA GLU A 768 -26.48 3.14 -24.44
C GLU A 768 -25.68 4.17 -23.61
N ASN A 769 -24.36 4.02 -23.52
CA ASN A 769 -23.42 4.97 -22.89
C ASN A 769 -22.99 6.10 -23.86
N GLY A 770 -23.21 5.90 -25.16
CA GLY A 770 -22.73 6.77 -26.24
C GLY A 770 -21.27 6.47 -26.63
N ASP A 771 -20.73 5.34 -26.23
CA ASP A 771 -19.40 4.82 -26.59
C ASP A 771 -19.49 4.20 -28.01
N ASN A 772 -18.38 4.08 -28.74
CA ASN A 772 -18.42 3.65 -30.14
C ASN A 772 -18.77 2.16 -30.29
N ALA A 773 -19.84 1.89 -31.04
CA ALA A 773 -20.32 0.52 -31.26
C ALA A 773 -19.94 0.01 -32.66
N ILE A 774 -19.29 -1.15 -32.71
CA ILE A 774 -19.01 -1.88 -33.95
C ILE A 774 -20.33 -2.39 -34.52
N LEU A 775 -20.52 -2.22 -35.83
CA LEU A 775 -21.67 -2.73 -36.57
C LEU A 775 -21.28 -3.95 -37.39
N LYS A 776 -22.03 -5.05 -37.23
CA LYS A 776 -21.86 -6.28 -38.02
C LYS A 776 -22.78 -6.24 -39.24
N ILE A 777 -22.30 -6.74 -40.38
CA ILE A 777 -23.08 -6.80 -41.62
C ILE A 777 -23.82 -8.15 -41.68
N ASP A 778 -25.02 -8.18 -42.28
CA ASP A 778 -25.67 -9.44 -42.64
C ASP A 778 -24.84 -10.20 -43.70
N GLU A 779 -24.23 -11.31 -43.29
CA GLU A 779 -23.30 -12.12 -44.10
C GLU A 779 -23.91 -12.57 -45.45
N GLU A 780 -25.20 -12.89 -45.46
CA GLU A 780 -25.91 -13.41 -46.64
C GLU A 780 -26.29 -12.28 -47.62
N GLN A 781 -26.56 -11.08 -47.11
CA GLN A 781 -26.69 -9.86 -47.92
C GLN A 781 -25.34 -9.47 -48.54
N LEU A 782 -24.26 -9.49 -47.74
CA LEU A 782 -22.89 -9.22 -48.21
C LEU A 782 -22.43 -10.23 -49.28
N ARG A 783 -22.70 -11.53 -49.08
CA ARG A 783 -22.41 -12.59 -50.05
C ARG A 783 -23.11 -12.33 -51.37
N LYS A 784 -24.42 -12.08 -51.36
CA LYS A 784 -25.22 -11.80 -52.58
C LYS A 784 -24.75 -10.56 -53.33
N LEU A 785 -24.43 -9.48 -52.60
CA LEU A 785 -23.88 -8.25 -53.17
C LEU A 785 -22.53 -8.53 -53.86
N ASN A 786 -21.65 -9.29 -53.22
CA ASN A 786 -20.34 -9.63 -53.77
C ASN A 786 -20.41 -10.60 -54.96
N GLU A 787 -21.33 -11.57 -54.94
CA GLU A 787 -21.61 -12.45 -56.09
C GLU A 787 -22.10 -11.65 -57.30
N ALA A 788 -23.02 -10.69 -57.12
CA ALA A 788 -23.47 -9.80 -58.18
C ALA A 788 -22.35 -8.89 -58.69
N LYS A 789 -21.56 -8.29 -57.79
CA LYS A 789 -20.40 -7.43 -58.12
C LYS A 789 -19.38 -8.19 -58.97
N ALA A 790 -19.01 -9.39 -58.57
CA ALA A 790 -18.05 -10.24 -59.27
C ALA A 790 -18.58 -10.73 -60.63
N ALA A 791 -19.86 -11.07 -60.72
CA ALA A 791 -20.52 -11.45 -61.97
C ALA A 791 -20.82 -10.26 -62.91
N GLY A 792 -20.45 -9.03 -62.54
CA GLY A 792 -20.69 -7.83 -63.34
C GLY A 792 -22.15 -7.35 -63.35
N LYS A 793 -23.02 -7.89 -62.49
CA LYS A 793 -24.46 -7.62 -62.51
C LYS A 793 -24.81 -6.33 -61.78
N THR A 794 -25.49 -5.42 -62.47
CA THR A 794 -25.99 -4.16 -61.90
C THR A 794 -27.33 -4.36 -61.22
N GLY A 795 -27.62 -3.63 -60.15
CA GLY A 795 -28.89 -3.73 -59.43
C GLY A 795 -28.81 -3.09 -58.04
N THR A 796 -29.93 -3.05 -57.33
CA THR A 796 -29.99 -2.51 -55.96
C THR A 796 -30.08 -3.64 -54.96
N PHE A 797 -29.13 -3.68 -54.03
CA PHE A 797 -29.00 -4.71 -53.00
C PHE A 797 -29.25 -4.09 -51.63
N ASP A 798 -30.11 -4.72 -50.85
CA ASP A 798 -30.32 -4.37 -49.45
C ASP A 798 -29.11 -4.80 -48.61
N VAL A 799 -28.58 -3.90 -47.77
CA VAL A 799 -27.52 -4.20 -46.79
C VAL A 799 -27.99 -3.73 -45.41
N THR A 800 -27.84 -4.62 -44.42
CA THR A 800 -28.28 -4.39 -43.04
C THR A 800 -27.07 -4.40 -42.10
N PHE A 801 -26.89 -3.30 -41.37
CA PHE A 801 -25.89 -3.16 -40.31
C PHE A 801 -26.58 -3.32 -38.95
N THR A 802 -26.01 -4.16 -38.07
CA THR A 802 -26.62 -4.53 -36.78
C THR A 802 -25.64 -4.30 -35.64
N MET A 803 -26.10 -3.64 -34.56
CA MET A 803 -25.38 -3.51 -33.31
C MET A 803 -25.71 -4.70 -32.38
N GLU A 804 -24.72 -5.26 -31.69
CA GLU A 804 -24.80 -6.53 -30.93
C GLU A 804 -26.04 -6.64 -30.02
N ASP A 805 -26.29 -5.62 -29.19
CA ASP A 805 -27.43 -5.54 -28.26
C ASP A 805 -28.31 -4.30 -28.54
N GLY A 806 -28.58 -3.96 -29.81
CA GLY A 806 -29.30 -2.71 -30.08
C GLY A 806 -29.89 -2.51 -31.49
N PRO A 807 -29.91 -1.27 -32.00
CA PRO A 807 -30.60 -0.93 -33.23
C PRO A 807 -29.87 -1.49 -34.46
N ARG A 808 -30.63 -1.60 -35.55
CA ARG A 808 -30.12 -1.98 -36.88
C ARG A 808 -30.59 -0.95 -37.91
N VAL A 809 -29.72 -0.65 -38.86
CA VAL A 809 -29.99 0.25 -39.99
C VAL A 809 -29.88 -0.54 -41.29
N LYS A 810 -30.75 -0.21 -42.25
CA LYS A 810 -30.84 -0.87 -43.55
C LYS A 810 -30.70 0.19 -44.65
N VAL A 811 -29.80 -0.02 -45.58
CA VAL A 811 -29.48 0.89 -46.70
C VAL A 811 -29.41 0.12 -48.02
N ALA A 812 -29.40 0.86 -49.12
CA ALA A 812 -29.30 0.31 -50.47
C ALA A 812 -27.89 0.49 -51.07
N VAL A 813 -27.30 -0.60 -51.56
CA VAL A 813 -26.09 -0.58 -52.38
C VAL A 813 -26.48 -0.80 -53.83
N ALA A 814 -26.38 0.24 -54.64
CA ALA A 814 -26.66 0.18 -56.08
C ALA A 814 -25.37 -0.14 -56.87
N LEU A 815 -25.29 -1.36 -57.40
CA LEU A 815 -24.25 -1.73 -58.35
C LEU A 815 -24.54 -1.13 -59.73
N THR A 816 -23.61 -0.31 -60.25
CA THR A 816 -23.76 0.44 -61.51
C THR A 816 -22.74 0.00 -62.57
N GLY A 817 -23.04 0.21 -63.85
CA GLY A 817 -22.20 -0.27 -64.94
C GLY A 817 -22.88 -0.13 -66.32
N GLU A 818 -22.21 -0.61 -67.36
CA GLU A 818 -22.73 -0.68 -68.72
C GLU A 818 -22.66 -2.12 -69.25
N HIS A 819 -23.70 -2.53 -69.97
CA HIS A 819 -23.84 -3.87 -70.53
C HIS A 819 -23.90 -3.82 -72.04
N THR A 820 -23.35 -4.84 -72.68
CA THR A 820 -23.43 -5.03 -74.13
C THR A 820 -24.56 -6.00 -74.46
N VAL A 821 -25.53 -5.54 -75.24
CA VAL A 821 -26.56 -6.37 -75.86
C VAL A 821 -26.12 -6.67 -77.29
N THR A 822 -25.80 -7.94 -77.57
CA THR A 822 -25.38 -8.43 -78.89
C THR A 822 -26.53 -9.13 -79.61
N PHE A 823 -26.51 -9.09 -80.95
CA PHE A 823 -27.61 -9.60 -81.79
C PHE A 823 -27.09 -10.65 -82.80
N ASP A 824 -27.29 -11.94 -82.50
CA ASP A 824 -26.97 -13.06 -83.41
C ASP A 824 -28.16 -13.32 -84.36
N THR A 825 -28.00 -13.05 -85.65
CA THR A 825 -29.06 -13.31 -86.65
C THR A 825 -29.25 -14.80 -86.98
N ASP A 826 -28.47 -15.72 -86.40
CA ASP A 826 -28.46 -17.14 -86.74
C ASP A 826 -28.23 -17.36 -88.26
N GLY A 827 -27.34 -16.59 -88.87
CA GLY A 827 -27.12 -16.63 -90.33
C GLY A 827 -28.24 -15.98 -91.15
N GLY A 828 -28.98 -15.02 -90.57
CA GLY A 828 -29.74 -14.02 -91.32
C GLY A 828 -28.86 -12.86 -91.80
N GLN A 829 -29.29 -12.19 -92.87
CA GLN A 829 -28.73 -10.93 -93.36
C GLN A 829 -29.23 -9.75 -92.51
N ASP A 830 -28.57 -8.59 -92.65
CA ASP A 830 -28.86 -7.35 -91.93
C ASP A 830 -28.74 -7.48 -90.40
N ALA A 831 -27.56 -7.91 -89.93
CA ALA A 831 -27.28 -8.07 -88.49
C ALA A 831 -27.18 -6.72 -87.76
N PRO A 832 -27.95 -6.49 -86.68
CA PRO A 832 -27.84 -5.27 -85.88
C PRO A 832 -26.47 -5.14 -85.19
N GLY A 833 -25.98 -3.91 -85.06
CA GLY A 833 -24.83 -3.61 -84.21
C GLY A 833 -25.16 -3.86 -82.73
N ALA A 834 -24.14 -4.28 -81.97
CA ALA A 834 -24.27 -4.40 -80.52
C ALA A 834 -24.58 -3.04 -79.86
N GLN A 835 -25.41 -3.06 -78.82
CA GLN A 835 -25.82 -1.85 -78.10
C GLN A 835 -25.18 -1.83 -76.70
N THR A 836 -24.57 -0.71 -76.34
CA THR A 836 -24.15 -0.43 -74.95
C THR A 836 -25.33 0.20 -74.21
N VAL A 837 -25.76 -0.44 -73.11
CA VAL A 837 -26.92 -0.05 -72.31
C VAL A 837 -26.47 0.17 -70.87
N THR A 838 -26.73 1.33 -70.28
CA THR A 838 -26.49 1.53 -68.84
C THR A 838 -27.35 0.58 -68.03
N GLY A 839 -26.78 -0.09 -67.02
CA GLY A 839 -27.50 -1.04 -66.16
C GLY A 839 -28.80 -0.45 -65.57
N GLY A 840 -29.88 -1.23 -65.63
CA GLY A 840 -31.21 -0.80 -65.23
C GLY A 840 -31.97 0.03 -66.28
N LYS A 841 -31.61 -0.09 -67.57
CA LYS A 841 -32.36 0.51 -68.70
C LYS A 841 -32.75 -0.54 -69.74
N GLU A 842 -33.77 -0.21 -70.53
CA GLU A 842 -34.22 -0.99 -71.69
C GLU A 842 -33.19 -0.96 -72.83
N ALA A 843 -33.13 -2.05 -73.61
CA ALA A 843 -32.43 -2.07 -74.89
C ALA A 843 -33.34 -1.55 -76.01
N SER A 844 -32.80 -0.89 -77.03
CA SER A 844 -33.62 -0.47 -78.18
C SER A 844 -33.90 -1.65 -79.09
N GLN A 845 -35.17 -1.89 -79.46
CA GLN A 845 -35.51 -2.92 -80.43
C GLN A 845 -34.91 -2.56 -81.81
N PRO A 846 -34.05 -3.42 -82.41
CA PRO A 846 -33.49 -3.17 -83.73
C PRO A 846 -34.51 -3.49 -84.84
N GLU A 847 -34.20 -3.09 -86.07
CA GLU A 847 -34.95 -3.52 -87.26
C GLU A 847 -34.92 -5.06 -87.42
N GLU A 848 -35.95 -5.60 -88.07
CA GLU A 848 -36.07 -7.06 -88.27
C GLU A 848 -35.04 -7.57 -89.30
N PRO A 849 -34.17 -8.53 -88.94
CA PRO A 849 -33.20 -9.11 -89.87
C PRO A 849 -33.91 -9.96 -90.93
N LYS A 850 -33.20 -10.35 -91.99
CA LYS A 850 -33.79 -11.05 -93.15
C LYS A 850 -33.09 -12.37 -93.46
N LYS A 851 -33.81 -13.50 -93.44
CA LYS A 851 -33.27 -14.84 -93.80
C LYS A 851 -34.10 -15.45 -94.92
N ALA A 852 -33.49 -15.63 -96.09
CA ALA A 852 -34.20 -16.05 -97.31
C ALA A 852 -34.90 -17.41 -97.13
N GLY A 853 -36.21 -17.45 -97.41
CA GLY A 853 -37.05 -18.65 -97.19
C GLY A 853 -37.59 -18.82 -95.77
N TYR A 854 -37.37 -17.86 -94.86
CA TYR A 854 -37.85 -17.89 -93.48
C TYR A 854 -38.59 -16.60 -93.10
N LEU A 855 -39.40 -16.69 -92.04
CA LEU A 855 -40.03 -15.58 -91.32
C LEU A 855 -39.35 -15.42 -89.95
N PHE A 856 -39.12 -14.18 -89.52
CA PHE A 856 -38.60 -13.85 -88.20
C PHE A 856 -39.71 -14.00 -87.14
N GLU A 857 -39.46 -14.74 -86.05
CA GLU A 857 -40.43 -14.91 -84.94
C GLU A 857 -40.05 -14.11 -83.68
N GLY A 858 -38.91 -13.42 -83.69
CA GLY A 858 -38.42 -12.55 -82.63
C GLY A 858 -36.99 -12.84 -82.19
N TRP A 859 -36.52 -12.00 -81.26
CA TRP A 859 -35.27 -12.18 -80.52
C TRP A 859 -35.52 -13.05 -79.28
N TYR A 860 -34.61 -13.98 -79.01
CA TYR A 860 -34.67 -14.92 -77.88
C TYR A 860 -33.33 -14.90 -77.14
N TYR A 861 -33.34 -15.27 -75.86
CA TYR A 861 -32.15 -15.43 -75.03
C TYR A 861 -32.22 -16.76 -74.27
N THR A 862 -31.09 -17.19 -73.71
CA THR A 862 -31.06 -18.33 -72.79
C THR A 862 -31.22 -17.81 -71.36
N ASP A 863 -32.23 -18.28 -70.62
CA ASP A 863 -32.41 -17.94 -69.20
C ASP A 863 -31.39 -18.68 -68.29
N ALA A 864 -31.43 -18.40 -66.98
CA ALA A 864 -30.51 -19.00 -66.01
C ALA A 864 -30.70 -20.53 -65.87
N GLU A 865 -31.89 -21.01 -66.21
CA GLU A 865 -32.32 -22.41 -66.21
C GLU A 865 -32.00 -23.13 -67.54
N GLY A 866 -31.51 -22.42 -68.55
CA GLY A 866 -31.08 -22.97 -69.84
C GLY A 866 -32.16 -22.99 -70.94
N ASN A 867 -33.32 -22.38 -70.74
CA ASN A 867 -34.42 -22.34 -71.71
C ASN A 867 -34.28 -21.18 -72.69
N GLU A 868 -34.74 -21.38 -73.93
CA GLU A 868 -34.78 -20.35 -74.96
C GLU A 868 -36.05 -19.49 -74.83
N VAL A 869 -35.95 -18.37 -74.13
CA VAL A 869 -37.06 -17.46 -73.80
C VAL A 869 -37.10 -16.28 -74.78
N LYS A 870 -38.30 -15.86 -75.22
CA LYS A 870 -38.45 -14.68 -76.08
C LYS A 870 -38.15 -13.40 -75.29
N TRP A 871 -37.27 -12.56 -75.82
CA TRP A 871 -36.95 -11.28 -75.19
C TRP A 871 -38.06 -10.25 -75.39
N ASP A 872 -38.40 -9.53 -74.32
CA ASP A 872 -39.23 -8.34 -74.34
C ASP A 872 -38.34 -7.11 -74.14
N PHE A 873 -38.36 -6.16 -75.09
CA PHE A 873 -37.52 -4.96 -75.03
C PHE A 873 -37.94 -3.95 -73.95
N ASN A 874 -39.11 -4.13 -73.33
CA ASN A 874 -39.50 -3.42 -72.10
C ASN A 874 -38.79 -3.97 -70.83
N THR A 875 -37.93 -5.01 -70.98
CA THR A 875 -37.15 -5.58 -69.87
C THR A 875 -35.87 -4.78 -69.66
N LEU A 876 -35.56 -4.45 -68.41
CA LEU A 876 -34.33 -3.76 -68.03
C LEU A 876 -33.12 -4.69 -68.17
N VAL A 877 -32.03 -4.19 -68.76
CA VAL A 877 -30.77 -4.89 -68.91
C VAL A 877 -29.92 -4.72 -67.65
N HIS A 878 -29.60 -5.83 -66.99
CA HIS A 878 -28.82 -5.85 -65.73
C HIS A 878 -27.47 -6.60 -65.84
N GLU A 879 -27.21 -7.24 -66.98
CA GLU A 879 -25.97 -7.93 -67.33
C GLU A 879 -25.79 -7.99 -68.85
N ASN A 880 -24.60 -8.40 -69.34
CA ASN A 880 -24.35 -8.61 -70.76
C ASN A 880 -25.30 -9.67 -71.35
N LEU A 881 -25.84 -9.42 -72.55
CA LEU A 881 -26.92 -10.23 -73.12
C LEU A 881 -26.64 -10.56 -74.59
N THR A 882 -26.90 -11.81 -74.97
CA THR A 882 -26.86 -12.25 -76.38
C THR A 882 -28.27 -12.60 -76.83
N LEU A 883 -28.83 -11.79 -77.71
CA LEU A 883 -30.14 -11.97 -78.31
C LEU A 883 -29.99 -12.68 -79.65
N LYS A 884 -30.59 -13.86 -79.79
CA LYS A 884 -30.54 -14.68 -80.99
C LYS A 884 -31.86 -14.64 -81.77
N ALA A 885 -31.77 -14.53 -83.08
CA ALA A 885 -32.93 -14.48 -83.97
C ALA A 885 -33.52 -15.88 -84.21
N LYS A 886 -34.82 -16.03 -83.98
CA LYS A 886 -35.54 -17.29 -84.22
C LYS A 886 -36.36 -17.23 -85.51
N TRP A 887 -36.34 -18.34 -86.26
CA TRP A 887 -36.75 -18.38 -87.66
C TRP A 887 -37.70 -19.53 -87.98
N LYS A 888 -38.76 -19.24 -88.77
CA LYS A 888 -39.75 -20.22 -89.21
C LYS A 888 -39.77 -20.36 -90.72
N LYS A 889 -39.60 -21.59 -91.21
CA LYS A 889 -39.50 -21.86 -92.65
C LYS A 889 -40.81 -21.51 -93.35
N LYS A 890 -40.72 -20.75 -94.45
CA LYS A 890 -41.85 -20.38 -95.29
C LYS A 890 -42.24 -21.59 -96.16
N ALA A 891 -43.50 -22.00 -96.10
CA ALA A 891 -44.03 -23.09 -96.91
C ALA A 891 -44.33 -22.62 -98.35
N GLU A 892 -44.10 -23.49 -99.34
CA GLU A 892 -44.27 -23.16 -100.76
C GLU A 892 -45.41 -23.98 -101.39
N GLY A 893 -46.19 -23.35 -102.27
CA GLY A 893 -46.91 -24.07 -103.33
C GLY A 893 -48.44 -24.08 -103.33
N THR A 894 -49.09 -22.93 -103.59
CA THR A 894 -50.11 -22.87 -104.66
C THR A 894 -50.29 -21.45 -105.20
N THR A 895 -50.65 -21.33 -106.48
CA THR A 895 -50.86 -20.06 -107.19
C THR A 895 -52.34 -19.82 -107.52
N SER A 896 -52.85 -18.63 -107.22
CA SER A 896 -53.93 -18.01 -108.01
C SER A 896 -54.02 -16.50 -107.79
N LYS A 897 -54.03 -15.76 -108.90
CA LYS A 897 -54.65 -14.45 -109.21
C LYS A 897 -55.11 -13.54 -108.05
N GLU A 898 -54.64 -12.29 -107.94
CA GLU A 898 -54.82 -11.15 -108.89
C GLU A 898 -56.20 -10.49 -108.76
N GLU A 899 -56.29 -9.42 -107.96
CA GLU A 899 -56.89 -8.12 -108.33
C GLU A 899 -56.78 -7.08 -107.19
N THR A 900 -55.83 -6.16 -107.35
CA THR A 900 -56.06 -4.71 -107.54
C THR A 900 -57.44 -4.14 -107.16
N THR A 901 -57.49 -3.15 -106.24
CA THR A 901 -57.71 -1.71 -106.62
C THR A 901 -57.80 -0.71 -105.45
N THR A 902 -57.11 0.42 -105.63
CA THR A 902 -57.48 1.82 -105.28
C THR A 902 -57.91 2.28 -103.86
N ALA A 903 -57.13 3.25 -103.37
CA ALA A 903 -57.55 4.63 -103.05
C ALA A 903 -58.12 5.05 -101.66
N ALA A 904 -57.18 5.54 -100.84
CA ALA A 904 -57.00 6.98 -100.55
C ALA A 904 -57.82 7.71 -99.45
N LYS A 905 -57.26 8.89 -99.11
CA LYS A 905 -57.64 9.91 -98.09
C LYS A 905 -57.25 9.50 -96.66
N LYS A 906 -56.45 10.28 -95.88
CA LYS A 906 -56.41 11.74 -95.56
C LYS A 906 -57.65 12.23 -94.78
N PRO A 907 -57.49 13.23 -93.88
CA PRO A 907 -56.37 13.54 -92.98
C PRO A 907 -56.85 14.09 -91.60
N LYS A 908 -55.95 14.77 -90.83
CA LYS A 908 -56.25 15.87 -89.87
C LYS A 908 -56.99 15.49 -88.55
N LYS A 909 -56.85 16.23 -87.42
CA LYS A 909 -55.85 17.22 -86.96
C LYS A 909 -56.01 17.50 -85.43
N GLU A 910 -54.94 18.00 -84.80
CA GLU A 910 -54.90 18.98 -83.69
C GLU A 910 -55.56 18.74 -82.29
N LYS A 911 -54.70 18.97 -81.26
CA LYS A 911 -54.87 19.84 -80.08
C LYS A 911 -55.49 19.34 -78.75
N GLU A 912 -54.58 19.18 -77.78
CA GLU A 912 -54.40 20.08 -76.61
C GLU A 912 -55.48 20.11 -75.49
N LYS A 913 -55.13 19.58 -74.29
CA LYS A 913 -55.02 20.38 -73.02
C LYS A 913 -54.53 19.59 -71.79
N LYS A 914 -54.13 20.35 -70.77
CA LYS A 914 -53.65 20.01 -69.40
C LYS A 914 -54.82 19.75 -68.41
N PRO A 915 -54.63 19.38 -67.10
CA PRO A 915 -53.65 18.46 -66.46
C PRO A 915 -54.18 17.68 -65.19
N LYS A 916 -53.31 16.88 -64.54
CA LYS A 916 -53.18 16.59 -63.07
C LYS A 916 -54.36 15.97 -62.25
N LYS A 917 -54.12 14.76 -61.71
CA LYS A 917 -54.38 14.21 -60.33
C LYS A 917 -54.43 12.66 -60.40
N LYS A 918 -54.22 11.83 -59.36
CA LYS A 918 -53.44 11.84 -58.08
C LYS A 918 -53.55 10.39 -57.49
N SER A 919 -52.77 10.06 -56.44
CA SER A 919 -52.85 8.83 -55.60
C SER A 919 -52.47 7.49 -56.31
N LYS A 920 -51.77 6.50 -55.70
CA LYS A 920 -51.79 5.87 -54.34
C LYS A 920 -53.04 4.96 -54.10
N THR A 921 -52.96 3.76 -53.52
CA THR A 921 -51.82 3.04 -52.85
C THR A 921 -52.02 1.51 -52.82
N SER A 922 -50.94 0.82 -52.41
CA SER A 922 -50.90 -0.40 -51.57
C SER A 922 -51.45 -1.74 -52.07
N TRP A 923 -50.59 -2.76 -51.94
CA TRP A 923 -50.89 -4.18 -51.97
C TRP A 923 -51.73 -4.63 -50.77
N ASN A 924 -52.34 -5.81 -50.89
CA ASN A 924 -52.97 -6.54 -49.79
C ASN A 924 -52.91 -8.05 -50.10
N TYR A 925 -52.48 -8.89 -49.17
CA TYR A 925 -52.57 -10.36 -49.29
C TYR A 925 -53.01 -10.98 -47.98
N ARG A 926 -53.59 -12.19 -48.06
CA ARG A 926 -54.48 -12.75 -47.04
C ARG A 926 -54.25 -14.26 -46.94
N GLU A 927 -54.07 -14.75 -45.72
CA GLU A 927 -53.91 -16.19 -45.47
C GLU A 927 -55.18 -16.99 -45.80
N VAL A 928 -55.00 -18.31 -46.00
CA VAL A 928 -56.05 -19.28 -46.28
C VAL A 928 -56.14 -20.26 -45.10
N ALA A 929 -57.35 -20.75 -44.81
CA ALA A 929 -57.67 -21.49 -43.58
C ALA A 929 -58.02 -22.98 -43.83
N GLU A 930 -58.66 -23.61 -42.83
CA GLU A 930 -59.35 -24.93 -42.82
C GLU A 930 -58.57 -26.11 -42.18
N ARG A 931 -59.15 -27.04 -41.40
CA ARG A 931 -60.52 -27.18 -40.82
C ARG A 931 -60.61 -28.26 -39.71
N ARG A 932 -61.34 -27.95 -38.60
CA ARG A 932 -62.15 -28.88 -37.73
C ARG A 932 -61.36 -29.98 -36.96
N ALA A 933 -61.77 -30.57 -35.82
CA ALA A 933 -63.01 -30.66 -35.01
C ALA A 933 -62.64 -31.23 -33.58
N ARG A 934 -63.47 -31.37 -32.50
CA ARG A 934 -64.84 -30.96 -32.08
C ARG A 934 -65.13 -31.49 -30.64
N LYS A 935 -66.05 -30.83 -29.89
CA LYS A 935 -66.84 -31.27 -28.68
C LYS A 935 -66.26 -31.16 -27.24
N LYS A 936 -66.92 -30.29 -26.42
CA LYS A 936 -67.32 -30.38 -24.98
C LYS A 936 -66.23 -30.58 -23.88
N THR A 937 -66.30 -30.06 -22.65
CA THR A 937 -67.25 -29.19 -21.85
C THR A 937 -66.45 -28.61 -20.66
N GLY A 938 -66.78 -27.51 -19.97
CA GLY A 938 -67.86 -26.51 -20.05
C GLY A 938 -67.83 -25.57 -18.81
N GLU A 939 -68.62 -24.47 -18.82
CA GLU A 939 -68.92 -23.54 -17.69
C GLU A 939 -67.74 -22.71 -17.10
N GLY A 940 -67.84 -21.40 -16.77
CA GLY A 940 -68.86 -20.36 -17.01
C GLY A 940 -68.22 -18.94 -16.86
N TRP A 941 -68.52 -17.97 -17.75
CA TRP A 941 -69.36 -16.76 -17.51
C TRP A 941 -68.96 -15.93 -16.26
N GLY A 942 -68.59 -14.63 -16.30
CA GLY A 942 -68.45 -13.60 -17.37
C GLY A 942 -67.88 -12.29 -16.74
N THR A 943 -67.94 -11.06 -17.28
CA THR A 943 -68.43 -10.50 -18.57
C THR A 943 -67.96 -9.03 -18.74
N ALA A 944 -68.01 -8.49 -19.97
CA ALA A 944 -68.39 -7.12 -20.45
C ALA A 944 -68.40 -5.87 -19.50
N GLU A 945 -68.11 -4.62 -19.92
CA GLU A 945 -67.73 -4.04 -21.23
C GLU A 945 -67.14 -2.60 -21.14
N GLU A 946 -66.95 -1.96 -22.30
CA GLU A 946 -66.54 -0.57 -22.60
C GLU A 946 -67.40 0.52 -21.89
N GLY A 947 -67.03 1.80 -21.71
CA GLY A 947 -65.84 2.58 -22.09
C GLY A 947 -66.13 3.75 -23.07
N THR A 948 -66.10 5.04 -22.65
CA THR A 948 -65.96 6.22 -23.58
C THR A 948 -65.84 7.62 -22.93
N ALA A 949 -65.19 8.54 -23.67
CA ALA A 949 -65.40 10.01 -23.78
C ALA A 949 -64.88 11.01 -22.69
N GLN A 950 -64.85 12.30 -23.08
CA GLN A 950 -64.11 13.44 -22.46
C GLN A 950 -64.97 14.72 -22.32
N THR A 951 -64.33 15.85 -21.93
CA THR A 951 -64.79 17.27 -21.88
C THR A 951 -65.57 17.69 -20.62
N GLY A 952 -65.46 18.93 -20.09
CA GLY A 952 -64.53 20.04 -20.38
C GLY A 952 -64.96 21.38 -19.73
N GLU A 953 -64.01 22.34 -19.55
CA GLU A 953 -64.21 23.79 -19.22
C GLU A 953 -64.88 24.20 -17.88
N GLU A 954 -64.74 25.43 -17.33
CA GLU A 954 -63.60 26.38 -17.21
C GLU A 954 -63.88 27.44 -16.10
N SER A 955 -63.09 28.53 -16.04
CA SER A 955 -63.29 29.83 -15.37
C SER A 955 -62.51 30.17 -14.07
N LYS A 956 -62.37 31.48 -13.81
CA LYS A 956 -61.25 32.16 -13.09
C LYS A 956 -61.77 33.25 -12.12
N VAL A 957 -60.94 33.75 -11.19
CA VAL A 957 -60.89 35.16 -10.70
C VAL A 957 -59.58 35.41 -9.88
N MET A 958 -59.29 36.64 -9.43
CA MET A 958 -57.91 37.18 -9.36
C MET A 958 -57.56 38.05 -8.10
N TRP A 959 -56.29 37.94 -7.65
CA TRP A 959 -55.37 39.02 -7.18
C TRP A 959 -55.45 39.68 -5.77
N ILE A 960 -54.36 40.43 -5.45
CA ILE A 960 -54.07 41.38 -4.31
C ILE A 960 -53.63 40.77 -2.95
N ILE A 961 -52.67 41.30 -2.15
CA ILE A 961 -51.34 42.00 -2.36
C ILE A 961 -50.62 42.23 -0.98
N CYS A 962 -49.34 42.68 -0.96
CA CYS A 962 -48.53 43.21 0.18
C CYS A 962 -47.94 42.25 1.24
N PHE A 963 -46.81 42.53 1.94
CA PHE A 963 -45.54 43.27 1.66
C PHE A 963 -44.51 43.07 2.82
N MET A 964 -43.23 43.44 2.63
CA MET A 964 -42.13 43.63 3.64
C MET A 964 -41.47 42.37 4.28
N ALA A 965 -40.25 42.42 4.85
CA ALA A 965 -38.93 42.94 4.37
C ALA A 965 -37.77 42.69 5.39
N GLY A 966 -36.63 42.16 4.92
CA GLY A 966 -35.29 42.22 5.58
C GLY A 966 -35.06 41.44 6.89
N ALA A 967 -33.84 41.37 7.46
CA ALA A 967 -32.47 41.52 6.93
C ALA A 967 -31.44 41.11 8.03
N ALA A 968 -30.17 40.89 7.67
CA ALA A 968 -29.09 40.43 8.57
C ALA A 968 -28.63 41.48 9.63
N GLY A 969 -27.88 41.05 10.66
CA GLY A 969 -27.23 41.96 11.60
C GLY A 969 -26.36 41.30 12.69
N VAL A 970 -25.04 41.50 12.63
CA VAL A 970 -24.03 40.99 13.59
C VAL A 970 -23.75 42.06 14.67
N MET A 971 -23.68 41.70 15.97
CA MET A 971 -22.51 42.00 16.85
C MET A 971 -22.71 41.78 18.38
N THR A 972 -21.55 41.61 19.02
CA THR A 972 -21.19 41.59 20.45
C THR A 972 -21.97 42.51 21.42
N GLY A 973 -22.17 42.05 22.66
CA GLY A 973 -22.60 42.88 23.81
C GLY A 973 -22.29 42.24 25.17
N VAL A 974 -21.38 42.84 25.97
CA VAL A 974 -20.78 42.23 27.16
C VAL A 974 -21.47 42.58 28.49
N ALA A 975 -21.74 41.53 29.28
CA ALA A 975 -21.85 41.42 30.75
C ALA A 975 -22.69 42.40 31.62
N ARG A 976 -23.36 41.79 32.60
CA ARG A 976 -24.02 42.46 33.74
C ARG A 976 -23.06 43.22 34.66
N ARG A 977 -23.53 44.37 35.17
CA ARG A 977 -23.20 44.92 36.50
C ARG A 977 -24.49 45.52 37.10
N ARG A 978 -24.71 45.56 38.43
CA ARG A 978 -24.23 44.76 39.58
C ARG A 978 -25.01 45.24 40.81
N LYS A 979 -25.41 44.38 41.74
CA LYS A 979 -25.31 44.67 43.19
C LYS A 979 -25.40 43.39 44.01
N GLN A 980 -24.74 43.41 45.15
CA GLN A 980 -24.44 42.23 45.97
C GLN A 980 -25.50 42.01 47.05
N ARG A 981 -25.78 40.75 47.34
CA ARG A 981 -25.28 40.16 48.59
C ARG A 981 -24.44 38.95 48.25
#